data_AF-A0A955H5L6-F1
#
_entry.id   AF-A0A955H5L6-F1
#
_cell.length_a   1.000
_cell.length_b   1.000
_cell.length_c   1.000
_cell.angle_alpha   90.00
_cell.angle_beta   90.00
_cell.angle_gamma   90.00
#
_symmetry.space_group_name_H-M   'P 1'
#
loop_
_entity.id
_entity.type
_entity.pdbx_description
1 polymer ?
#
loop_
_entity_poly.entity_id
_entity_poly.type
_entity_poly.pdbx_seq_one_letter_code
_entity_poly.pdbx_strand_id
1 'polypeptide(L)'
;MTAFDPEKITFFAKTDARGQGVSFGIKAKDRQRHMYVVGKTGMGKSTLLENMAAQDIMNGEGVAFIDPHGSAAENLLEYVPAHRVKDVVYFAPFDLEHPVSFNVMEDVGPDKRHLVVSGLMSTFKKIWVDAWSARMEYILTNALLVLIEYPESTLLSVNRLFSDKAYRKKVVEHCKDPAVKSFWVDEFANYTDRFTAEALPAIQNKIGQFTGNPLIRNIIGQPHSSFDIRELMDNKKIIIMNLSKGLIGETNANLLGSMLTTRIYLAAMSRSDLPVEQMSMMPNFYFYVDEFQSFANATFANILSEARKYHLNLIIAHQYIAQMEEEVRDAVFGNVGTTVAFRVGPFDAEVLETVFTPRFLAADLVNLGFAQIYLTLMIDGIGSQPFSAKTLPKIEPPEESHKAEVIEYSRKLYAGEREKVNKLVDELHTPQNNPQQNQQGQKQPQKKGFDNKGGNNNYQNNSPRNNSQPDNRKPNQNNQNYQRQDSQNNEQVRRPKPPEKTPEDLRNILSKISGNERKEVAGKDVQKPEVKKSIPSQQKTNQEIKKTPQTDSKPVDLRQALADVLEKASKPAESKEQKKIDTAQEIPHISESRQSSETKPPVRKVVVESQRRMVSGSVNTDTPTDKEDKNPSSSLDLAEIKRMLRHNENEKSPFN
;
A
#
# COMPACT_ATOMS: atom_id res chain seq x y z
N MET A 1 -12.46 -21.44 -14.69
CA MET A 1 -12.49 -20.01 -14.32
C MET A 1 -13.68 -19.39 -15.00
N THR A 2 -14.60 -18.78 -14.26
CA THR A 2 -15.66 -17.94 -14.84
C THR A 2 -15.00 -16.73 -15.51
N ALA A 3 -15.35 -16.47 -16.77
CA ALA A 3 -14.85 -15.31 -17.51
C ALA A 3 -15.19 -14.01 -16.75
N PHE A 4 -14.34 -12.99 -16.88
CA PHE A 4 -14.61 -11.67 -16.31
C PHE A 4 -15.92 -11.13 -16.88
N ASP A 5 -16.91 -10.91 -16.01
CA ASP A 5 -18.18 -10.29 -16.37
C ASP A 5 -18.14 -8.81 -15.98
N PRO A 6 -17.99 -7.89 -16.97
CA PRO A 6 -17.94 -6.45 -16.70
C PRO A 6 -19.26 -5.89 -16.16
N GLU A 7 -20.38 -6.58 -16.39
CA GLU A 7 -21.72 -6.15 -15.98
C GLU A 7 -22.12 -6.70 -14.60
N LYS A 8 -21.32 -7.61 -14.02
CA LYS A 8 -21.57 -8.17 -12.69
C LYS A 8 -21.67 -7.06 -11.65
N ILE A 9 -22.74 -7.09 -10.86
CA ILE A 9 -23.07 -6.06 -9.89
C ILE A 9 -22.72 -6.54 -8.48
N THR A 10 -21.96 -5.73 -7.74
CA THR A 10 -21.81 -5.87 -6.28
C THR A 10 -22.82 -4.94 -5.61
N PHE A 11 -23.84 -5.50 -4.96
CA PHE A 11 -24.93 -4.74 -4.36
C PHE A 11 -24.52 -4.15 -3.01
N PHE A 12 -24.88 -2.90 -2.72
CA PHE A 12 -24.52 -2.28 -1.44
C PHE A 12 -25.58 -1.34 -0.85
N ALA A 13 -26.60 -0.96 -1.62
CA ALA A 13 -27.63 -0.03 -1.16
C ALA A 13 -29.00 -0.26 -1.84
N LYS A 14 -30.02 0.41 -1.29
CA LYS A 14 -31.37 0.54 -1.84
C LYS A 14 -31.71 2.01 -2.04
N THR A 15 -32.41 2.33 -3.13
CA THR A 15 -32.92 3.69 -3.35
C THR A 15 -33.98 4.04 -2.32
N ASP A 16 -34.00 5.30 -1.87
CA ASP A 16 -35.04 5.83 -0.97
C ASP A 16 -36.08 6.69 -1.71
N ALA A 17 -35.84 6.98 -3.00
CA ALA A 17 -36.72 7.76 -3.84
C ALA A 17 -38.12 7.12 -3.94
N ARG A 18 -39.14 7.89 -3.54
CA ARG A 18 -40.57 7.53 -3.64
C ARG A 18 -40.92 6.21 -2.95
N GLY A 19 -40.11 5.75 -1.98
CA GLY A 19 -40.38 4.56 -1.18
C GLY A 19 -40.28 3.21 -1.93
N GLN A 20 -39.75 3.18 -3.16
CA GLN A 20 -39.67 1.93 -3.93
C GLN A 20 -38.64 0.93 -3.38
N GLY A 21 -37.54 1.41 -2.77
CA GLY A 21 -36.58 0.53 -2.10
C GLY A 21 -35.81 -0.40 -3.05
N VAL A 22 -35.51 0.04 -4.28
CA VAL A 22 -34.86 -0.80 -5.29
C VAL A 22 -33.39 -1.02 -4.94
N SER A 23 -32.98 -2.28 -4.77
CA SER A 23 -31.57 -2.63 -4.56
C SER A 23 -30.73 -2.28 -5.77
N PHE A 24 -29.58 -1.67 -5.53
CA PHE A 24 -28.60 -1.35 -6.55
C PHE A 24 -27.17 -1.57 -6.04
N GLY A 25 -26.23 -1.52 -6.97
CA GLY A 25 -24.82 -1.76 -6.71
C GLY A 25 -23.95 -1.08 -7.75
N ILE A 26 -22.69 -1.51 -7.81
CA ILE A 26 -21.72 -1.02 -8.78
C ILE A 26 -21.25 -2.17 -9.67
N LYS A 27 -21.14 -1.91 -10.98
CA LYS A 27 -20.68 -2.90 -11.97
C LYS A 27 -19.18 -3.13 -11.86
N ALA A 28 -18.72 -4.33 -12.14
CA ALA A 28 -17.30 -4.70 -12.07
C ALA A 28 -16.39 -3.78 -12.90
N LYS A 29 -16.84 -3.36 -14.10
CA LYS A 29 -16.09 -2.39 -14.93
C LYS A 29 -15.99 -0.99 -14.33
N ASP A 30 -17.02 -0.55 -13.60
CA ASP A 30 -17.07 0.77 -12.98
C ASP A 30 -16.23 0.81 -11.69
N ARG A 31 -16.13 -0.32 -10.98
CA ARG A 31 -15.25 -0.50 -9.81
C ARG A 31 -13.76 -0.33 -10.13
N GLN A 32 -13.36 -0.43 -11.39
CA GLN A 32 -11.98 -0.16 -11.81
C GLN A 32 -11.56 1.30 -11.57
N ARG A 33 -12.51 2.21 -11.39
CA ARG A 33 -12.26 3.61 -11.04
C ARG A 33 -12.25 3.85 -9.52
N HIS A 34 -12.09 2.80 -8.73
CA HIS A 34 -12.03 2.86 -7.28
C HIS A 34 -13.34 3.36 -6.63
N MET A 35 -13.43 3.21 -5.32
CA MET A 35 -14.56 3.66 -4.52
C MET A 35 -14.07 4.26 -3.21
N TYR A 36 -14.65 5.40 -2.83
CA TYR A 36 -14.29 6.16 -1.65
C TYR A 36 -15.50 6.31 -0.73
N VAL A 37 -15.31 5.94 0.53
CA VAL A 37 -16.37 5.92 1.55
C VAL A 37 -15.97 6.82 2.72
N VAL A 38 -16.78 7.81 3.03
CA VAL A 38 -16.57 8.78 4.13
C VAL A 38 -17.69 8.72 5.16
N GLY A 39 -17.37 8.91 6.43
CA GLY A 39 -18.38 9.09 7.48
C GLY A 39 -17.90 8.81 8.88
N LYS A 40 -18.59 9.38 9.87
CA LYS A 40 -18.30 9.16 11.29
C LYS A 40 -18.38 7.69 11.70
N THR A 41 -17.73 7.35 12.81
CA THR A 41 -17.82 6.02 13.43
C THR A 41 -19.28 5.63 13.69
N GLY A 42 -19.60 4.35 13.50
CA GLY A 42 -20.93 3.81 13.80
C GLY A 42 -22.03 4.12 12.77
N MET A 43 -21.70 4.72 11.61
CA MET A 43 -22.71 5.08 10.60
C MET A 43 -23.03 3.97 9.58
N GLY A 44 -22.27 2.86 9.58
CA GLY A 44 -22.47 1.72 8.68
C GLY A 44 -21.38 1.50 7.62
N LYS A 45 -20.27 2.25 7.66
CA LYS A 45 -19.14 2.11 6.72
C LYS A 45 -18.60 0.68 6.66
N SER A 46 -18.19 0.12 7.80
CA SER A 46 -17.60 -1.21 7.86
C SER A 46 -18.60 -2.27 7.39
N THR A 47 -19.90 -2.14 7.71
CA THR A 47 -20.95 -3.02 7.17
C THR A 47 -21.06 -2.95 5.64
N LEU A 48 -20.96 -1.74 5.04
CA LEU A 48 -20.94 -1.60 3.59
C LEU A 48 -19.71 -2.30 2.98
N LEU A 49 -18.52 -2.09 3.55
CA LEU A 49 -17.27 -2.71 3.07
C LEU A 49 -17.31 -4.23 3.22
N GLU A 50 -17.72 -4.73 4.39
CA GLU A 50 -17.89 -6.16 4.70
C GLU A 50 -18.87 -6.81 3.72
N ASN A 51 -20.03 -6.20 3.48
CA ASN A 51 -21.03 -6.74 2.54
C ASN A 51 -20.49 -6.84 1.11
N MET A 52 -19.75 -5.83 0.67
CA MET A 52 -19.15 -5.86 -0.68
C MET A 52 -18.04 -6.92 -0.77
N ALA A 53 -17.16 -7.00 0.23
CA ALA A 53 -16.08 -7.97 0.25
C ALA A 53 -16.60 -9.43 0.39
N ALA A 54 -17.62 -9.66 1.22
CA ALA A 54 -18.28 -10.96 1.33
C ALA A 54 -18.89 -11.41 0.00
N GLN A 55 -19.59 -10.51 -0.70
CA GLN A 55 -20.09 -10.81 -2.05
C GLN A 55 -18.95 -11.18 -2.99
N ASP A 56 -17.84 -10.44 -3.00
CA ASP A 56 -16.70 -10.73 -3.87
C ASP A 56 -16.06 -12.10 -3.57
N ILE A 57 -15.90 -12.44 -2.29
CA ILE A 57 -15.42 -13.75 -1.82
C ILE A 57 -16.33 -14.87 -2.32
N MET A 58 -17.65 -14.74 -2.09
CA MET A 58 -18.65 -15.72 -2.51
C MET A 58 -18.74 -15.85 -4.03
N ASN A 59 -18.48 -14.75 -4.74
CA ASN A 59 -18.48 -14.66 -6.19
C ASN A 59 -17.19 -15.17 -6.86
N GLY A 60 -16.20 -15.62 -6.06
CA GLY A 60 -14.93 -16.17 -6.53
C GLY A 60 -13.93 -15.11 -7.03
N GLU A 61 -14.09 -13.85 -6.64
CA GLU A 61 -13.15 -12.79 -7.01
C GLU A 61 -11.90 -12.79 -6.11
N GLY A 62 -10.83 -12.16 -6.58
CA GLY A 62 -9.63 -11.92 -5.78
C GLY A 62 -9.83 -10.73 -4.85
N VAL A 63 -9.53 -10.90 -3.56
CA VAL A 63 -9.79 -9.90 -2.53
C VAL A 63 -8.58 -9.74 -1.63
N ALA A 64 -8.23 -8.50 -1.31
CA ALA A 64 -7.42 -8.17 -0.14
C ALA A 64 -8.25 -7.26 0.79
N PHE A 65 -8.25 -7.54 2.09
CA PHE A 65 -8.95 -6.75 3.08
C PHE A 65 -8.02 -6.42 4.25
N ILE A 66 -7.82 -5.13 4.55
CA ILE A 66 -7.09 -4.66 5.72
C ILE A 66 -8.06 -4.12 6.76
N ASP A 67 -7.97 -4.66 7.97
CA ASP A 67 -8.78 -4.27 9.12
C ASP A 67 -7.90 -3.88 10.33
N PRO A 68 -7.87 -2.60 10.74
CA PRO A 68 -7.17 -2.16 11.95
C PRO A 68 -7.92 -2.46 13.26
N HIS A 69 -9.16 -2.93 13.21
CA HIS A 69 -9.98 -3.23 14.39
C HIS A 69 -10.09 -4.74 14.63
N GLY A 70 -10.15 -5.52 13.57
CA GLY A 70 -10.11 -6.98 13.53
C GLY A 70 -11.48 -7.65 13.43
N SER A 71 -12.57 -6.96 13.77
CA SER A 71 -13.93 -7.52 13.70
C SER A 71 -14.38 -7.82 12.28
N ALA A 72 -14.06 -6.96 11.31
CA ALA A 72 -14.43 -7.18 9.92
C ALA A 72 -13.63 -8.33 9.32
N ALA A 73 -12.33 -8.42 9.63
CA ALA A 73 -11.49 -9.53 9.24
C ALA A 73 -12.03 -10.88 9.76
N GLU A 74 -12.41 -10.94 11.03
CA GLU A 74 -12.98 -12.14 11.66
C GLU A 74 -14.35 -12.53 11.09
N ASN A 75 -15.20 -11.54 10.77
CA ASN A 75 -16.49 -11.77 10.12
C ASN A 75 -16.32 -12.30 8.69
N LEU A 76 -15.39 -11.75 7.91
CA LEU A 76 -15.19 -12.12 6.51
C LEU A 76 -14.82 -13.59 6.32
N LEU A 77 -14.14 -14.19 7.30
CA LEU A 77 -13.82 -15.62 7.29
C LEU A 77 -15.07 -16.51 7.30
N GLU A 78 -16.20 -16.03 7.83
CA GLU A 78 -17.47 -16.78 7.85
C GLU A 78 -18.13 -16.88 6.47
N TYR A 79 -17.80 -15.95 5.56
CA TYR A 79 -18.36 -15.93 4.20
C TYR A 79 -17.53 -16.70 3.18
N VAL A 80 -16.42 -17.34 3.60
CA VAL A 80 -15.58 -18.14 2.71
C VAL A 80 -16.29 -19.46 2.38
N PRO A 81 -16.63 -19.73 1.11
CA PRO A 81 -17.31 -20.97 0.75
C PRO A 81 -16.34 -22.17 0.78
N ALA A 82 -16.87 -23.37 1.02
CA ALA A 82 -16.10 -24.62 1.15
C ALA A 82 -15.00 -24.82 0.07
N HIS A 83 -15.32 -24.52 -1.18
CA HIS A 83 -14.40 -24.71 -2.32
C HIS A 83 -13.24 -23.70 -2.36
N ARG A 84 -13.28 -22.65 -1.53
CA ARG A 84 -12.29 -21.56 -1.43
C ARG A 84 -11.50 -21.59 -0.12
N VAL A 85 -11.72 -22.56 0.76
CA VAL A 85 -11.05 -22.63 2.08
C VAL A 85 -9.52 -22.58 1.97
N LYS A 86 -8.96 -23.20 0.94
CA LYS A 86 -7.51 -23.24 0.67
C LYS A 86 -6.97 -22.00 -0.04
N ASP A 87 -7.85 -21.06 -0.43
CA ASP A 87 -7.48 -19.86 -1.18
C ASP A 87 -7.20 -18.65 -0.29
N VAL A 88 -7.29 -18.81 1.03
CA VAL A 88 -7.19 -17.70 1.99
C VAL A 88 -5.81 -17.66 2.63
N VAL A 89 -5.18 -16.49 2.56
CA VAL A 89 -4.09 -16.08 3.45
C VAL A 89 -4.70 -15.27 4.57
N TYR A 90 -4.78 -15.84 5.77
CA TYR A 90 -5.16 -15.13 6.97
C TYR A 90 -3.90 -14.58 7.66
N PHE A 91 -3.66 -13.29 7.47
CA PHE A 91 -2.52 -12.59 8.06
C PHE A 91 -2.93 -11.97 9.40
N ALA A 92 -2.61 -12.67 10.49
CA ALA A 92 -2.91 -12.28 11.85
C ALA A 92 -1.61 -12.21 12.69
N PRO A 93 -0.93 -11.06 12.75
CA PRO A 93 0.37 -10.94 13.40
C PRO A 93 0.40 -11.37 14.87
N PHE A 94 -0.73 -11.27 15.57
CA PHE A 94 -0.87 -11.69 16.96
C PHE A 94 -0.90 -13.22 17.15
N ASP A 95 -0.94 -14.02 16.08
CA ASP A 95 -0.75 -15.47 16.14
C ASP A 95 0.74 -15.81 16.26
N LEU A 96 1.24 -15.83 17.50
CA LEU A 96 2.66 -16.05 17.79
C LEU A 96 3.12 -17.49 17.61
N GLU A 97 2.19 -18.46 17.64
CA GLU A 97 2.51 -19.88 17.46
C GLU A 97 2.68 -20.22 15.97
N HIS A 98 1.95 -19.53 15.11
CA HIS A 98 1.98 -19.68 13.66
C HIS A 98 2.31 -18.36 12.96
N PRO A 99 3.53 -17.80 13.15
CA PRO A 99 3.93 -16.56 12.50
C PRO A 99 3.97 -16.71 10.98
N VAL A 100 3.16 -15.91 10.30
CA VAL A 100 3.22 -15.74 8.85
C VAL A 100 4.44 -14.90 8.49
N SER A 101 5.22 -15.35 7.52
CA SER A 101 6.40 -14.61 7.06
C SER A 101 6.02 -13.53 6.05
N PHE A 102 6.52 -12.31 6.26
CA PHE A 102 6.41 -11.20 5.31
C PHE A 102 7.69 -10.36 5.34
N ASN A 103 8.57 -10.59 4.37
CA ASN A 103 9.79 -9.84 4.23
C ASN A 103 9.63 -8.75 3.16
N VAL A 104 9.50 -7.50 3.62
CA VAL A 104 9.41 -6.33 2.74
C VAL A 104 10.72 -6.06 1.98
N MET A 105 11.86 -6.57 2.46
CA MET A 105 13.18 -6.40 1.85
C MET A 105 13.50 -7.42 0.76
N GLU A 106 12.54 -8.27 0.37
CA GLU A 106 12.73 -9.16 -0.77
C GLU A 106 13.00 -8.39 -2.05
N ASP A 107 13.96 -8.88 -2.83
CA ASP A 107 14.35 -8.25 -4.08
C ASP A 107 13.20 -8.32 -5.10
N VAL A 108 12.79 -7.15 -5.58
CA VAL A 108 11.76 -6.94 -6.61
C VAL A 108 12.35 -6.70 -8.00
N GLY A 109 13.66 -6.87 -8.12
CA GLY A 109 14.43 -6.53 -9.31
C GLY A 109 14.96 -5.09 -9.27
N PRO A 110 16.08 -4.82 -9.98
CA PRO A 110 16.82 -3.55 -9.88
C PRO A 110 15.95 -2.31 -10.05
N ASP A 111 15.05 -2.33 -11.04
CA ASP A 111 14.24 -1.17 -11.42
C ASP A 111 13.16 -0.82 -10.39
N LYS A 112 12.79 -1.75 -9.50
CA LYS A 112 11.68 -1.57 -8.55
C LYS A 112 12.16 -1.40 -7.09
N ARG A 113 13.45 -1.66 -6.79
CA ARG A 113 14.03 -1.56 -5.44
C ARG A 113 13.81 -0.19 -4.79
N HIS A 114 13.99 0.88 -5.57
CA HIS A 114 13.81 2.24 -5.08
C HIS A 114 12.37 2.52 -4.61
N LEU A 115 11.37 1.86 -5.19
CA LEU A 115 9.96 2.00 -4.78
C LEU A 115 9.71 1.32 -3.43
N VAL A 116 10.32 0.16 -3.18
CA VAL A 116 10.28 -0.52 -1.88
C VAL A 116 10.91 0.37 -0.81
N VAL A 117 12.12 0.87 -1.08
CA VAL A 117 12.83 1.75 -0.14
C VAL A 117 12.03 3.04 0.09
N SER A 118 11.52 3.69 -0.96
CA SER A 118 10.68 4.89 -0.84
C SER A 118 9.44 4.63 0.02
N GLY A 119 8.71 3.54 -0.22
CA GLY A 119 7.53 3.18 0.57
C GLY A 119 7.86 2.92 2.05
N LEU A 120 8.99 2.26 2.33
CA LEU A 120 9.49 2.08 3.70
C LEU A 120 9.84 3.40 4.36
N MET A 121 10.57 4.27 3.67
CA MET A 121 10.97 5.57 4.20
C MET A 121 9.76 6.48 4.46
N SER A 122 8.77 6.50 3.56
CA SER A 122 7.51 7.22 3.76
C SER A 122 6.74 6.68 4.97
N THR A 123 6.72 5.36 5.16
CA THR A 123 6.09 4.72 6.33
C THR A 123 6.80 5.12 7.62
N PHE A 124 8.14 5.05 7.66
CA PHE A 124 8.93 5.43 8.82
C PHE A 124 8.78 6.92 9.18
N LYS A 125 8.82 7.80 8.18
CA LYS A 125 8.61 9.23 8.36
C LYS A 125 7.23 9.53 8.96
N LYS A 126 6.19 8.83 8.50
CA LYS A 126 4.82 8.95 9.03
C LYS A 126 4.71 8.48 10.48
N ILE A 127 5.40 7.40 10.85
CA ILE A 127 5.39 6.89 12.22
C ILE A 127 6.13 7.83 13.19
N TRP A 128 7.18 8.52 12.71
CA TRP A 128 8.05 9.32 13.57
C TRP A 128 8.15 10.81 13.16
N VAL A 129 7.02 11.44 12.83
CA VAL A 129 6.95 12.82 12.30
C VAL A 129 7.80 13.81 13.10
N ASP A 130 7.71 13.79 14.43
CA ASP A 130 8.39 14.75 15.32
C ASP A 130 9.86 14.39 15.62
N ALA A 131 10.30 13.20 15.23
CA ALA A 131 11.61 12.64 15.57
C ALA A 131 12.34 12.08 14.35
N TRP A 132 12.09 12.67 13.17
CA TRP A 132 12.71 12.32 11.90
C TRP A 132 13.67 13.41 11.45
N SER A 133 14.85 13.04 10.93
CA SER A 133 15.84 14.00 10.45
C SER A 133 16.34 13.65 9.06
N ALA A 134 16.71 14.65 8.26
CA ALA A 134 17.26 14.46 6.93
C ALA A 134 18.53 13.57 6.95
N ARG A 135 19.35 13.67 8.01
CA ARG A 135 20.54 12.84 8.20
C ARG A 135 20.17 11.36 8.39
N MET A 136 19.20 11.09 9.27
CA MET A 136 18.66 9.75 9.51
C MET A 136 18.09 9.16 8.22
N GLU A 137 17.30 9.95 7.50
CA GLU A 137 16.71 9.56 6.23
C GLU A 137 17.77 9.17 5.21
N TYR A 138 18.81 9.99 5.04
CA TYR A 138 19.90 9.72 4.11
C TYR A 138 20.67 8.43 4.44
N ILE A 139 21.08 8.24 5.70
CA ILE A 139 21.84 7.05 6.12
C ILE A 139 20.97 5.78 6.01
N LEU A 140 19.71 5.84 6.47
CA LEU A 140 18.82 4.69 6.43
C LEU A 140 18.44 4.31 5.00
N THR A 141 18.22 5.30 4.11
CA THR A 141 17.96 5.03 2.68
C THR A 141 19.09 4.21 2.06
N ASN A 142 20.34 4.64 2.27
CA ASN A 142 21.51 3.91 1.75
C ASN A 142 21.69 2.53 2.40
N ALA A 143 21.28 2.36 3.67
CA ALA A 143 21.25 1.06 4.33
C ALA A 143 20.21 0.13 3.71
N LEU A 144 19.00 0.60 3.45
CA LEU A 144 17.96 -0.21 2.82
C LEU A 144 18.33 -0.54 1.36
N LEU A 145 18.89 0.41 0.61
CA LEU A 145 19.32 0.20 -0.78
C LEU A 145 20.45 -0.82 -0.91
N VAL A 146 21.42 -0.84 0.01
CA VAL A 146 22.48 -1.86 -0.05
C VAL A 146 21.98 -3.23 0.41
N LEU A 147 21.07 -3.27 1.39
CA LEU A 147 20.55 -4.52 1.93
C LEU A 147 19.59 -5.20 0.98
N ILE A 148 18.72 -4.48 0.28
CA ILE A 148 17.74 -5.09 -0.65
C ILE A 148 18.42 -5.85 -1.81
N GLU A 149 19.70 -5.56 -2.11
CA GLU A 149 20.48 -6.34 -3.08
C GLU A 149 21.18 -7.56 -2.47
N TYR A 150 21.33 -7.58 -1.14
CA TYR A 150 22.02 -8.65 -0.44
C TYR A 150 21.05 -9.83 -0.20
N PRO A 151 21.43 -11.06 -0.60
CA PRO A 151 20.57 -12.23 -0.43
C PRO A 151 20.13 -12.43 1.03
N GLU A 152 18.88 -12.87 1.20
CA GLU A 152 18.30 -13.23 2.50
C GLU A 152 18.32 -12.09 3.53
N SER A 153 18.49 -10.84 3.09
CA SER A 153 18.43 -9.69 3.98
C SER A 153 17.01 -9.42 4.45
N THR A 154 16.92 -8.87 5.65
CA THR A 154 15.66 -8.51 6.30
C THR A 154 15.80 -7.14 6.96
N LEU A 155 14.71 -6.56 7.47
CA LEU A 155 14.80 -5.31 8.22
C LEU A 155 15.69 -5.42 9.47
N LEU A 156 15.86 -6.62 10.03
CA LEU A 156 16.76 -6.88 11.16
C LEU A 156 18.23 -6.69 10.76
N SER A 157 18.55 -6.86 9.47
CA SER A 157 19.90 -6.73 8.94
C SER A 157 20.44 -5.29 9.02
N VAL A 158 19.56 -4.28 9.14
CA VAL A 158 19.95 -2.87 9.28
C VAL A 158 20.84 -2.65 10.52
N ASN A 159 20.45 -3.20 11.67
CA ASN A 159 21.22 -3.06 12.90
C ASN A 159 22.59 -3.76 12.78
N ARG A 160 22.63 -4.92 12.13
CA ARG A 160 23.87 -5.67 11.89
C ARG A 160 24.80 -4.94 10.91
N LEU A 161 24.26 -4.32 9.86
CA LEU A 161 25.01 -3.51 8.89
C LEU A 161 25.77 -2.35 9.56
N PHE A 162 25.14 -1.70 10.53
CA PHE A 162 25.75 -0.60 11.26
C PHE A 162 26.82 -1.05 12.26
N SER A 163 26.57 -2.16 12.98
CA SER A 163 27.42 -2.61 14.08
C SER A 163 28.57 -3.55 13.66
N ASP A 164 28.36 -4.43 12.69
CA ASP A 164 29.34 -5.45 12.27
C ASP A 164 30.08 -5.01 10.99
N LYS A 165 31.35 -4.62 11.15
CA LYS A 165 32.21 -4.18 10.03
C LYS A 165 32.45 -5.29 9.00
N ALA A 166 32.53 -6.55 9.42
CA ALA A 166 32.79 -7.68 8.53
C ALA A 166 31.54 -8.01 7.69
N TYR A 167 30.36 -8.02 8.33
CA TYR A 167 29.09 -8.16 7.62
C TYR A 167 28.87 -7.01 6.64
N ARG A 168 29.09 -5.77 7.06
CA ARG A 168 29.00 -4.60 6.18
C ARG A 168 29.91 -4.73 4.95
N LYS A 169 31.15 -5.17 5.12
CA LYS A 169 32.06 -5.39 4.00
C LYS A 169 31.49 -6.41 3.00
N LYS A 170 30.97 -7.54 3.48
CA LYS A 170 30.31 -8.56 2.61
C LYS A 170 29.12 -7.97 1.85
N VAL A 171 28.25 -7.22 2.53
CA VAL A 171 27.07 -6.59 1.92
C VAL A 171 27.46 -5.59 0.83
N VAL A 172 28.41 -4.70 1.11
CA VAL A 172 28.89 -3.67 0.17
C VAL A 172 29.63 -4.29 -1.03
N GLU A 173 30.33 -5.41 -0.84
CA GLU A 173 30.96 -6.16 -1.93
C GLU A 173 29.94 -6.74 -2.92
N HIS A 174 28.76 -7.16 -2.43
CA HIS A 174 27.65 -7.65 -3.27
C HIS A 174 26.88 -6.55 -4.00
N CYS A 175 26.97 -5.30 -3.52
CA CYS A 175 26.25 -4.18 -4.11
C CYS A 175 26.75 -3.86 -5.52
N LYS A 176 25.81 -3.80 -6.46
CA LYS A 176 26.04 -3.53 -7.88
C LYS A 176 25.87 -2.06 -8.23
N ASP A 177 25.02 -1.33 -7.51
CA ASP A 177 24.81 0.10 -7.72
C ASP A 177 26.06 0.92 -7.31
N PRO A 178 26.73 1.61 -8.25
CA PRO A 178 27.95 2.35 -7.95
C PRO A 178 27.74 3.53 -6.99
N ALA A 179 26.57 4.18 -7.01
CA ALA A 179 26.28 5.33 -6.17
C ALA A 179 26.08 4.89 -4.71
N VAL A 180 25.30 3.83 -4.50
CA VAL A 180 25.11 3.23 -3.17
C VAL A 180 26.45 2.71 -2.63
N LYS A 181 27.24 2.06 -3.49
CA LYS A 181 28.57 1.57 -3.10
C LYS A 181 29.54 2.70 -2.72
N SER A 182 29.54 3.81 -3.46
CA SER A 182 30.36 4.99 -3.17
C SER A 182 30.00 5.61 -1.82
N PHE A 183 28.71 5.69 -1.47
CA PHE A 183 28.31 6.12 -0.12
C PHE A 183 29.00 5.26 0.96
N TRP A 184 29.04 3.94 0.81
CA TRP A 184 29.64 3.07 1.82
C TRP A 184 31.16 3.08 1.85
N VAL A 185 31.81 3.16 0.69
CA VAL A 185 33.28 3.07 0.55
C VAL A 185 33.97 4.42 0.73
N ASP A 186 33.36 5.50 0.24
CA ASP A 186 33.99 6.82 0.19
C ASP A 186 33.42 7.78 1.24
N GLU A 187 32.12 7.73 1.51
CA GLU A 187 31.49 8.67 2.46
C GLU A 187 31.48 8.10 3.89
N PHE A 188 30.76 6.99 4.09
CA PHE A 188 30.56 6.37 5.40
C PHE A 188 31.87 5.87 6.02
N ALA A 189 32.79 5.35 5.21
CA ALA A 189 34.11 4.91 5.69
C ALA A 189 34.96 6.08 6.24
N ASN A 190 34.72 7.29 5.76
CA ASN A 190 35.39 8.52 6.20
C ASN A 190 34.66 9.23 7.36
N TYR A 191 33.49 8.72 7.78
CA TYR A 191 32.84 9.24 8.97
C TYR A 191 33.71 8.99 10.21
N THR A 192 33.88 10.02 11.03
CA THR A 192 34.58 9.90 12.31
C THR A 192 33.81 8.97 13.26
N ASP A 193 34.52 8.26 14.14
CA ASP A 193 33.89 7.42 15.18
C ASP A 193 32.89 8.24 16.01
N ARG A 194 33.21 9.50 16.29
CA ARG A 194 32.30 10.44 16.96
C ARG A 194 31.01 10.67 16.17
N PHE A 195 31.10 10.92 14.87
CA PHE A 195 29.93 11.15 14.03
C PHE A 195 29.04 9.90 13.95
N THR A 196 29.63 8.72 13.76
CA THR A 196 28.87 7.46 13.74
C THR A 196 28.19 7.18 15.08
N ALA A 197 28.88 7.42 16.20
CA ALA A 197 28.34 7.28 17.55
C ALA A 197 27.20 8.27 17.85
N GLU A 198 27.14 9.42 17.17
CA GLU A 198 26.05 10.39 17.30
C GLU A 198 24.86 10.05 16.37
N ALA A 199 25.13 9.64 15.13
CA ALA A 199 24.11 9.51 14.10
C ALA A 199 23.38 8.16 14.10
N LEU A 200 24.10 7.05 14.31
CA LEU A 200 23.56 5.69 14.17
C LEU A 200 22.58 5.30 15.27
N PRO A 201 22.78 5.65 16.57
CA PRO A 201 21.87 5.19 17.62
C PRO A 201 20.42 5.62 17.40
N ALA A 202 20.17 6.80 16.82
CA ALA A 202 18.81 7.25 16.53
C ALA A 202 18.11 6.36 15.50
N ILE A 203 18.83 5.85 14.50
CA ILE A 203 18.31 4.90 13.50
C ILE A 203 18.12 3.53 14.14
N GLN A 204 19.15 3.04 14.84
CA GLN A 204 19.12 1.73 15.49
C GLN A 204 18.01 1.62 16.52
N ASN A 205 17.75 2.68 17.29
CA ASN A 205 16.66 2.72 18.27
C ASN A 205 15.29 2.62 17.59
N LYS A 206 15.11 3.30 16.45
CA LYS A 206 13.84 3.30 15.70
C LYS A 206 13.56 1.95 15.05
N ILE A 207 14.54 1.38 14.34
CA ILE A 207 14.43 0.01 13.81
C ILE A 207 14.28 -0.99 14.96
N GLY A 208 15.03 -0.80 16.04
CA GLY A 208 15.01 -1.59 17.26
C GLY A 208 13.63 -1.68 17.93
N GLN A 209 12.79 -0.64 17.84
CA GLN A 209 11.43 -0.67 18.37
C GLN A 209 10.57 -1.77 17.71
N PHE A 210 10.80 -2.06 16.43
CA PHE A 210 10.08 -3.11 15.71
C PHE A 210 10.77 -4.47 15.87
N THR A 211 12.09 -4.50 15.73
CA THR A 211 12.85 -5.76 15.82
C THR A 211 12.93 -6.31 17.24
N GLY A 212 12.69 -5.48 18.26
CA GLY A 212 12.64 -5.90 19.66
C GLY A 212 11.33 -6.56 20.06
N ASN A 213 10.24 -6.35 19.30
CA ASN A 213 8.94 -6.97 19.57
C ASN A 213 8.86 -8.33 18.85
N PRO A 214 8.75 -9.47 19.58
CA PRO A 214 8.69 -10.80 18.97
C PRO A 214 7.59 -10.95 17.92
N LEU A 215 6.45 -10.28 18.11
CA LEU A 215 5.31 -10.29 17.20
C LEU A 215 5.72 -9.81 15.80
N ILE A 216 6.41 -8.67 15.73
CA ILE A 216 6.84 -8.09 14.46
C ILE A 216 8.11 -8.75 13.96
N ARG A 217 9.08 -8.95 14.85
CA ARG A 217 10.36 -9.59 14.56
C ARG A 217 10.19 -10.94 13.88
N ASN A 218 9.26 -11.77 14.35
CA ASN A 218 9.04 -13.10 13.78
C ASN A 218 8.39 -13.06 12.39
N ILE A 219 7.78 -11.94 11.99
CA ILE A 219 7.15 -11.75 10.68
C ILE A 219 8.17 -11.20 9.68
N ILE A 220 8.82 -10.08 10.02
CA ILE A 220 9.72 -9.34 9.13
C ILE A 220 11.17 -9.82 9.17
N GLY A 221 11.52 -10.69 10.12
CA GLY A 221 12.86 -11.22 10.33
C GLY A 221 13.16 -12.52 9.62
N GLN A 222 12.16 -13.11 8.97
CA GLN A 222 12.33 -14.28 8.12
C GLN A 222 12.85 -13.84 6.73
N PRO A 223 13.81 -14.55 6.11
CA PRO A 223 14.39 -14.15 4.82
C PRO A 223 13.42 -14.13 3.64
N HIS A 224 12.40 -14.99 3.67
CA HIS A 224 11.46 -15.15 2.56
C HIS A 224 10.02 -15.01 3.07
N SER A 225 9.22 -14.22 2.36
CA SER A 225 7.77 -14.15 2.52
C SER A 225 7.15 -15.52 2.26
N SER A 226 6.16 -15.86 3.06
CA SER A 226 5.47 -17.15 2.97
C SER A 226 4.43 -17.22 1.85
N PHE A 227 4.14 -16.09 1.22
CA PHE A 227 3.17 -15.97 0.14
C PHE A 227 3.65 -14.95 -0.89
N ASP A 228 3.33 -15.20 -2.16
CA ASP A 228 3.56 -14.26 -3.26
C ASP A 228 2.27 -13.51 -3.60
N ILE A 229 2.22 -12.21 -3.30
CA ILE A 229 1.03 -11.38 -3.56
C ILE A 229 0.68 -11.36 -5.05
N ARG A 230 1.66 -11.40 -5.96
CA ARG A 230 1.39 -11.41 -7.39
C ARG A 230 0.67 -12.69 -7.79
N GLU A 231 1.13 -13.84 -7.28
CA GLU A 231 0.45 -15.12 -7.49
C GLU A 231 -0.98 -15.09 -6.93
N LEU A 232 -1.14 -14.57 -5.70
CA LEU A 232 -2.46 -14.46 -5.07
C LEU A 232 -3.42 -13.59 -5.91
N MET A 233 -2.92 -12.49 -6.47
CA MET A 233 -3.69 -11.60 -7.32
C MET A 233 -4.09 -12.27 -8.64
N ASP A 234 -3.15 -12.92 -9.32
CA ASP A 234 -3.38 -13.55 -10.64
C ASP A 234 -4.27 -14.79 -10.53
N ASN A 235 -4.23 -15.50 -9.40
CA ASN A 235 -5.05 -16.66 -9.12
C ASN A 235 -6.35 -16.34 -8.37
N LYS A 236 -6.74 -15.07 -8.25
CA LYS A 236 -7.96 -14.60 -7.56
C LYS A 236 -8.09 -15.12 -6.11
N LYS A 237 -6.99 -15.23 -5.37
CA LYS A 237 -6.97 -15.67 -3.97
C LYS A 237 -7.49 -14.59 -3.03
N ILE A 238 -7.63 -14.93 -1.74
CA ILE A 238 -8.15 -14.03 -0.70
C ILE A 238 -7.05 -13.74 0.32
N ILE A 239 -6.85 -12.47 0.66
CA ILE A 239 -5.92 -12.03 1.70
C ILE A 239 -6.72 -11.25 2.72
N ILE A 240 -6.82 -11.76 3.95
CA ILE A 240 -7.48 -11.08 5.06
C ILE A 240 -6.42 -10.72 6.08
N MET A 241 -6.18 -9.42 6.25
CA MET A 241 -5.16 -8.86 7.13
C MET A 241 -5.82 -8.28 8.38
N ASN A 242 -5.77 -9.06 9.47
CA ASN A 242 -6.25 -8.63 10.77
C ASN A 242 -5.14 -7.88 11.52
N LEU A 243 -5.15 -6.55 11.40
CA LEU A 243 -4.19 -5.66 12.02
C LEU A 243 -4.76 -4.98 13.27
N SER A 244 -5.56 -5.71 14.06
CA SER A 244 -6.22 -5.19 15.26
C SER A 244 -5.23 -4.43 16.16
N LYS A 245 -5.36 -3.09 16.19
CA LYS A 245 -4.49 -2.19 16.96
C LYS A 245 -4.50 -2.53 18.45
N GLY A 246 -5.61 -3.08 18.95
CA GLY A 246 -5.74 -3.54 20.34
C GLY A 246 -4.88 -4.76 20.67
N LEU A 247 -4.60 -5.63 19.70
CA LEU A 247 -3.78 -6.83 19.88
C LEU A 247 -2.31 -6.59 19.56
N ILE A 248 -2.02 -5.82 18.51
CA ILE A 248 -0.64 -5.68 17.98
C ILE A 248 0.02 -4.33 18.31
N GLY A 249 -0.76 -3.36 18.77
CA GLY A 249 -0.34 -1.98 19.00
C GLY A 249 -0.45 -1.12 17.73
N GLU A 250 -0.80 0.16 17.91
CA GLU A 250 -1.06 1.08 16.80
C GLU A 250 0.14 1.28 15.86
N THR A 251 1.32 1.56 16.42
CA THR A 251 2.56 1.78 15.64
C THR A 251 2.88 0.58 14.75
N ASN A 252 2.72 -0.63 15.29
CA ASN A 252 2.98 -1.88 14.58
C ASN A 252 1.94 -2.17 13.51
N ALA A 253 0.65 -1.94 13.80
CA ALA A 253 -0.43 -2.06 12.82
C ALA A 253 -0.20 -1.12 11.63
N ASN A 254 0.12 0.15 11.90
CA ASN A 254 0.38 1.15 10.87
C ASN A 254 1.61 0.76 10.03
N LEU A 255 2.67 0.25 10.65
CA LEU A 255 3.86 -0.25 9.94
C LEU A 255 3.51 -1.39 8.98
N LEU A 256 2.94 -2.47 9.49
CA LEU A 256 2.62 -3.66 8.70
C LEU A 256 1.61 -3.34 7.61
N GLY A 257 0.54 -2.59 7.92
CA GLY A 257 -0.48 -2.23 6.95
C GLY A 257 0.06 -1.34 5.83
N SER A 258 0.96 -0.40 6.14
CA SER A 258 1.62 0.42 5.11
C SER A 258 2.54 -0.42 4.23
N MET A 259 3.34 -1.32 4.81
CA MET A 259 4.23 -2.20 4.04
C MET A 259 3.45 -3.18 3.16
N LEU A 260 2.40 -3.82 3.69
CA LEU A 260 1.53 -4.73 2.92
C LEU A 260 0.85 -4.00 1.77
N THR A 261 0.33 -2.80 2.02
CA THR A 261 -0.22 -1.91 1.00
C THR A 261 0.79 -1.63 -0.12
N THR A 262 2.01 -1.22 0.24
CA THR A 262 3.08 -0.98 -0.75
C THR A 262 3.39 -2.25 -1.55
N ARG A 263 3.46 -3.42 -0.89
CA ARG A 263 3.74 -4.69 -1.57
C ARG A 263 2.60 -5.13 -2.49
N ILE A 264 1.34 -4.93 -2.11
CA ILE A 264 0.18 -5.16 -2.98
C ILE A 264 0.25 -4.27 -4.22
N TYR A 265 0.60 -2.99 -4.06
CA TYR A 265 0.78 -2.10 -5.20
C TYR A 265 1.91 -2.53 -6.13
N LEU A 266 3.09 -2.87 -5.58
CA LEU A 266 4.22 -3.31 -6.39
C LEU A 266 3.93 -4.64 -7.10
N ALA A 267 3.20 -5.55 -6.46
CA ALA A 267 2.71 -6.78 -7.08
C ALA A 267 1.73 -6.47 -8.22
N ALA A 268 0.85 -5.48 -8.07
CA ALA A 268 0.01 -5.02 -9.18
C ALA A 268 0.86 -4.45 -10.32
N MET A 269 1.76 -3.52 -10.04
CA MET A 269 2.64 -2.90 -11.04
C MET A 269 3.51 -3.91 -11.78
N SER A 270 3.91 -5.02 -11.14
CA SER A 270 4.69 -6.06 -11.82
C SER A 270 3.91 -6.72 -12.97
N ARG A 271 2.59 -6.49 -13.09
CA ARG A 271 1.81 -6.93 -14.25
C ARG A 271 2.25 -6.20 -15.53
N SER A 272 2.89 -5.03 -15.42
CA SER A 272 3.43 -4.27 -16.57
C SER A 272 4.37 -5.08 -17.47
N ASP A 273 4.98 -6.15 -16.94
CA ASP A 273 5.87 -7.03 -17.69
C ASP A 273 5.10 -7.97 -18.65
N LEU A 274 3.76 -8.02 -18.56
CA LEU A 274 2.90 -8.83 -19.43
C LEU A 274 2.61 -8.15 -20.79
N PRO A 275 2.51 -8.91 -21.89
CA PRO A 275 1.96 -8.42 -23.15
C PRO A 275 0.54 -7.85 -22.98
N VAL A 276 0.16 -6.90 -23.83
CA VAL A 276 -1.14 -6.20 -23.76
C VAL A 276 -2.31 -7.17 -23.80
N GLU A 277 -2.22 -8.22 -24.61
CA GLU A 277 -3.24 -9.25 -24.75
C GLU A 277 -3.43 -10.01 -23.42
N GLN A 278 -2.33 -10.35 -22.74
CA GLN A 278 -2.38 -11.05 -21.45
C GLN A 278 -2.84 -10.11 -20.33
N MET A 279 -2.40 -8.86 -20.33
CA MET A 279 -2.85 -7.84 -19.38
C MET A 279 -4.37 -7.69 -19.41
N SER A 280 -4.97 -7.63 -20.62
CA SER A 280 -6.42 -7.49 -20.77
C SER A 280 -7.24 -8.67 -20.19
N MET A 281 -6.59 -9.82 -20.01
CA MET A 281 -7.17 -11.03 -19.42
C MET A 281 -6.89 -11.16 -17.92
N MET A 282 -6.05 -10.30 -17.35
CA MET A 282 -5.73 -10.35 -15.93
C MET A 282 -6.99 -10.11 -15.09
N PRO A 283 -7.17 -10.90 -14.02
CA PRO A 283 -8.33 -10.71 -13.16
C PRO A 283 -8.22 -9.40 -12.38
N ASN A 284 -9.39 -8.79 -12.17
CA ASN A 284 -9.54 -7.75 -11.16
C ASN A 284 -9.20 -8.32 -9.77
N PHE A 285 -8.47 -7.52 -9.00
CA PHE A 285 -8.19 -7.77 -7.59
C PHE A 285 -8.72 -6.59 -6.77
N TYR A 286 -9.63 -6.86 -5.84
CA TYR A 286 -10.33 -5.84 -5.07
C TYR A 286 -9.65 -5.64 -3.72
N PHE A 287 -9.15 -4.44 -3.48
CA PHE A 287 -8.41 -4.10 -2.28
C PHE A 287 -9.23 -3.17 -1.39
N TYR A 288 -9.76 -3.74 -0.31
CA TYR A 288 -10.55 -3.07 0.70
C TYR A 288 -9.64 -2.61 1.84
N VAL A 289 -9.76 -1.34 2.18
CA VAL A 289 -8.98 -0.75 3.28
C VAL A 289 -9.93 0.01 4.19
N ASP A 290 -10.22 -0.56 5.36
CA ASP A 290 -10.91 0.17 6.42
C ASP A 290 -9.92 1.08 7.16
N GLU A 291 -10.40 2.25 7.61
CA GLU A 291 -9.57 3.33 8.18
C GLU A 291 -8.28 3.60 7.39
N PHE A 292 -8.42 3.81 6.07
CA PHE A 292 -7.30 3.84 5.13
C PHE A 292 -6.23 4.88 5.48
N GLN A 293 -6.60 5.98 6.15
CA GLN A 293 -5.68 7.01 6.62
C GLN A 293 -4.63 6.47 7.59
N SER A 294 -4.88 5.34 8.27
CA SER A 294 -3.87 4.68 9.11
C SER A 294 -2.69 4.18 8.28
N PHE A 295 -2.95 3.75 7.03
CA PHE A 295 -1.98 3.08 6.16
C PHE A 295 -1.56 3.93 4.94
N ALA A 296 -2.28 5.03 4.67
CA ALA A 296 -1.98 5.92 3.55
C ALA A 296 -0.69 6.71 3.80
N ASN A 297 0.24 6.66 2.84
CA ASN A 297 1.42 7.51 2.79
C ASN A 297 1.43 8.25 1.43
N ALA A 298 2.39 9.16 1.21
CA ALA A 298 2.51 9.88 -0.06
C ALA A 298 2.57 8.94 -1.28
N THR A 299 3.20 7.76 -1.16
CA THR A 299 3.24 6.75 -2.23
C THR A 299 1.85 6.21 -2.59
N PHE A 300 0.89 6.25 -1.66
CA PHE A 300 -0.50 5.83 -1.89
C PHE A 300 -1.21 6.69 -2.94
N ALA A 301 -0.86 7.98 -3.06
CA ALA A 301 -1.41 8.85 -4.09
C ALA A 301 -1.11 8.31 -5.52
N ASN A 302 0.07 7.72 -5.70
CA ASN A 302 0.45 7.06 -6.96
C ASN A 302 -0.39 5.80 -7.20
N ILE A 303 -0.68 5.02 -6.14
CA ILE A 303 -1.55 3.84 -6.22
C ILE A 303 -2.91 4.23 -6.80
N LEU A 304 -3.56 5.24 -6.25
CA LEU A 304 -4.89 5.69 -6.73
C LEU A 304 -4.87 6.20 -8.18
N SER A 305 -3.73 6.69 -8.66
CA SER A 305 -3.60 7.24 -10.02
C SER A 305 -3.24 6.16 -11.05
N GLU A 306 -2.54 5.09 -10.65
CA GLU A 306 -1.94 4.11 -11.58
C GLU A 306 -2.52 2.69 -11.47
N ALA A 307 -3.02 2.28 -10.29
CA ALA A 307 -3.41 0.90 -9.99
C ALA A 307 -4.44 0.32 -10.96
N ARG A 308 -5.33 1.16 -11.49
CA ARG A 308 -6.35 0.77 -12.49
C ARG A 308 -5.75 0.06 -13.70
N LYS A 309 -4.59 0.51 -14.20
CA LYS A 309 -3.92 -0.09 -15.37
C LYS A 309 -3.51 -1.55 -15.13
N TYR A 310 -3.41 -1.94 -13.86
CA TYR A 310 -2.94 -3.23 -13.40
C TYR A 310 -4.05 -4.08 -12.78
N HIS A 311 -5.32 -3.71 -13.00
CA HIS A 311 -6.50 -4.42 -12.49
C HIS A 311 -6.54 -4.51 -10.94
N LEU A 312 -5.92 -3.54 -10.24
CA LEU A 312 -6.04 -3.37 -8.79
C LEU A 312 -7.08 -2.29 -8.50
N ASN A 313 -8.17 -2.68 -7.84
CA ASN A 313 -9.35 -1.85 -7.64
C ASN A 313 -9.51 -1.53 -6.14
N LEU A 314 -9.31 -0.27 -5.76
CA LEU A 314 -9.35 0.14 -4.36
C LEU A 314 -10.77 0.51 -3.90
N ILE A 315 -11.14 0.05 -2.70
CA ILE A 315 -12.34 0.44 -1.97
C ILE A 315 -11.89 0.91 -0.60
N ILE A 316 -11.82 2.22 -0.41
CA ILE A 316 -11.20 2.84 0.77
C ILE A 316 -12.25 3.52 1.64
N ALA A 317 -12.16 3.31 2.95
CA ALA A 317 -13.04 3.94 3.93
C ALA A 317 -12.24 4.76 4.95
N HIS A 318 -12.78 5.93 5.32
CA HIS A 318 -12.20 6.80 6.35
C HIS A 318 -13.28 7.54 7.12
N GLN A 319 -12.88 8.07 8.27
CA GLN A 319 -13.77 8.81 9.15
C GLN A 319 -13.80 10.31 8.88
N TYR A 320 -12.64 10.92 8.67
CA TYR A 320 -12.46 12.38 8.58
C TYR A 320 -11.48 12.73 7.46
N ILE A 321 -11.82 13.71 6.62
CA ILE A 321 -11.00 14.12 5.48
C ILE A 321 -9.69 14.74 5.98
N ALA A 322 -9.74 15.49 7.07
CA ALA A 322 -8.59 16.17 7.67
C ALA A 322 -7.49 15.22 8.19
N GLN A 323 -7.74 13.92 8.31
CA GLN A 323 -6.71 12.95 8.71
C GLN A 323 -5.80 12.52 7.54
N MET A 324 -6.17 12.83 6.30
CA MET A 324 -5.32 12.57 5.14
C MET A 324 -4.27 13.65 4.97
N GLU A 325 -3.09 13.23 4.54
CA GLU A 325 -2.12 14.15 3.94
C GLU A 325 -2.71 14.79 2.68
N GLU A 326 -2.30 16.01 2.38
CA GLU A 326 -2.86 16.83 1.30
C GLU A 326 -2.78 16.13 -0.07
N GLU A 327 -1.62 15.55 -0.38
CA GLU A 327 -1.37 14.83 -1.62
C GLU A 327 -2.29 13.60 -1.78
N VAL A 328 -2.53 12.88 -0.68
CA VAL A 328 -3.42 11.72 -0.67
C VAL A 328 -4.87 12.16 -0.86
N ARG A 329 -5.30 13.20 -0.15
CA ARG A 329 -6.64 13.77 -0.28
C ARG A 329 -6.92 14.21 -1.73
N ASP A 330 -6.00 14.96 -2.32
CA ASP A 330 -6.13 15.47 -3.68
C ASP A 330 -6.16 14.29 -4.68
N ALA A 331 -5.38 13.22 -4.47
CA ALA A 331 -5.42 12.01 -5.30
C ALA A 331 -6.73 11.22 -5.15
N VAL A 332 -7.32 11.17 -3.96
CA VAL A 332 -8.63 10.53 -3.74
C VAL A 332 -9.72 11.26 -4.52
N PHE A 333 -9.84 12.58 -4.35
CA PHE A 333 -10.89 13.34 -5.04
C PHE A 333 -10.65 13.47 -6.55
N GLY A 334 -9.40 13.36 -7.01
CA GLY A 334 -9.05 13.44 -8.43
C GLY A 334 -9.25 12.14 -9.21
N ASN A 335 -9.09 10.98 -8.57
CA ASN A 335 -9.02 9.69 -9.28
C ASN A 335 -10.18 8.73 -8.99
N VAL A 336 -10.92 8.92 -7.89
CA VAL A 336 -12.01 8.01 -7.53
C VAL A 336 -13.27 8.34 -8.32
N GLY A 337 -13.86 7.32 -8.94
CA GLY A 337 -15.09 7.45 -9.72
C GLY A 337 -16.36 7.43 -8.88
N THR A 338 -16.42 6.62 -7.81
CA THR A 338 -17.60 6.52 -6.95
C THR A 338 -17.31 7.02 -5.55
N THR A 339 -18.07 8.03 -5.09
CA THR A 339 -17.96 8.59 -3.75
C THR A 339 -19.23 8.33 -2.97
N VAL A 340 -19.11 7.75 -1.78
CA VAL A 340 -20.22 7.49 -0.85
C VAL A 340 -19.96 8.22 0.46
N ALA A 341 -20.88 9.09 0.85
CA ALA A 341 -20.86 9.81 2.10
C ALA A 341 -21.99 9.37 3.03
N PHE A 342 -21.62 8.86 4.20
CA PHE A 342 -22.49 8.77 5.36
C PHE A 342 -22.48 10.12 6.11
N ARG A 343 -23.12 10.18 7.29
CA ARG A 343 -23.04 11.34 8.17
C ARG A 343 -21.59 11.72 8.47
N VAL A 344 -21.26 12.99 8.26
CA VAL A 344 -19.91 13.57 8.48
C VAL A 344 -19.93 14.73 9.50
N GLY A 345 -18.75 15.29 9.78
CA GLY A 345 -18.62 16.54 10.53
C GLY A 345 -18.88 17.77 9.65
N PRO A 346 -19.14 18.96 10.24
CA PRO A 346 -19.37 20.18 9.48
C PRO A 346 -18.22 20.54 8.52
N PHE A 347 -16.97 20.42 8.98
CA PHE A 347 -15.79 20.73 8.15
C PHE A 347 -15.63 19.78 6.96
N ASP A 348 -15.84 18.48 7.17
CA ASP A 348 -15.82 17.51 6.08
C ASP A 348 -17.00 17.74 5.12
N ALA A 349 -18.16 18.16 5.64
CA ALA A 349 -19.35 18.44 4.85
C ALA A 349 -19.16 19.63 3.90
N GLU A 350 -18.44 20.69 4.31
CA GLU A 350 -18.10 21.82 3.44
C GLU A 350 -17.26 21.38 2.23
N VAL A 351 -16.31 20.48 2.46
CA VAL A 351 -15.49 19.92 1.37
C VAL A 351 -16.35 19.03 0.46
N LEU A 352 -17.14 18.14 1.04
CA LEU A 352 -17.98 17.19 0.29
C LEU A 352 -19.14 17.86 -0.45
N GLU A 353 -19.62 19.01 0.02
CA GLU A 353 -20.62 19.81 -0.69
C GLU A 353 -20.14 20.16 -2.11
N THR A 354 -18.83 20.36 -2.31
CA THR A 354 -18.28 20.59 -3.66
C THR A 354 -18.46 19.41 -4.61
N VAL A 355 -18.60 18.19 -4.08
CA VAL A 355 -18.85 16.95 -4.84
C VAL A 355 -20.35 16.72 -5.06
N PHE A 356 -21.19 17.12 -4.11
CA PHE A 356 -22.63 16.81 -4.11
C PHE A 356 -23.55 17.97 -4.53
N THR A 357 -22.99 19.17 -4.72
CA THR A 357 -23.69 20.33 -5.30
C THR A 357 -24.13 20.04 -6.74
N PRO A 358 -25.31 20.55 -7.18
CA PRO A 358 -26.23 21.42 -6.44
C PRO A 358 -27.29 20.67 -5.62
N ARG A 359 -27.22 19.34 -5.54
CA ARG A 359 -28.33 18.54 -5.01
C ARG A 359 -28.36 18.47 -3.48
N PHE A 360 -27.19 18.38 -2.85
CA PHE A 360 -27.06 18.30 -1.40
C PHE A 360 -26.08 19.37 -0.92
N LEU A 361 -26.45 20.03 0.17
CA LEU A 361 -25.64 21.04 0.85
C LEU A 361 -24.92 20.42 2.05
N ALA A 362 -23.93 21.12 2.63
CA ALA A 362 -23.22 20.64 3.82
C ALA A 362 -24.16 20.27 4.98
N ALA A 363 -25.25 21.04 5.17
CA ALA A 363 -26.24 20.77 6.21
C ALA A 363 -26.91 19.39 6.04
N ASP A 364 -27.15 18.95 4.81
CA ASP A 364 -27.79 17.66 4.53
C ASP A 364 -26.85 16.51 4.94
N LEU A 365 -25.56 16.62 4.60
CA LEU A 365 -24.52 15.65 4.93
C LEU A 365 -24.33 15.48 6.45
N VAL A 366 -24.47 16.56 7.23
CA VAL A 366 -24.39 16.52 8.69
C VAL A 366 -25.63 15.86 9.30
N ASN A 367 -26.78 15.95 8.64
CA ASN A 367 -28.07 15.47 9.14
C ASN A 367 -28.39 14.01 8.77
N LEU A 368 -27.70 13.41 7.80
CA LEU A 368 -27.87 12.01 7.36
C LEU A 368 -28.07 11.04 8.53
N GLY A 369 -29.13 10.23 8.54
CA GLY A 369 -29.38 9.21 9.57
C GLY A 369 -28.44 8.00 9.49
N PHE A 370 -28.57 7.08 10.46
CA PHE A 370 -27.86 5.80 10.42
C PHE A 370 -28.15 5.05 9.13
N ALA A 371 -27.10 4.51 8.50
CA ALA A 371 -27.14 3.78 7.23
C ALA A 371 -27.64 4.58 6.01
N GLN A 372 -28.01 5.86 6.16
CA GLN A 372 -28.33 6.74 5.05
C GLN A 372 -27.05 7.31 4.43
N ILE A 373 -27.05 7.41 3.11
CA ILE A 373 -25.90 7.86 2.34
C ILE A 373 -26.32 8.85 1.24
N TYR A 374 -25.40 9.75 0.92
CA TYR A 374 -25.37 10.44 -0.38
C TYR A 374 -24.21 9.91 -1.19
N LEU A 375 -24.42 9.75 -2.49
CA LEU A 375 -23.40 9.21 -3.36
C LEU A 375 -23.45 9.75 -4.78
N THR A 376 -22.28 9.78 -5.41
CA THR A 376 -22.10 9.81 -6.86
C THR A 376 -21.65 8.41 -7.28
N LEU A 377 -22.42 7.78 -8.16
CA LEU A 377 -22.18 6.41 -8.60
C LEU A 377 -21.63 6.42 -10.03
N MET A 378 -20.53 5.71 -10.27
CA MET A 378 -20.11 5.43 -11.63
C MET A 378 -21.04 4.40 -12.27
N ILE A 379 -21.58 4.77 -13.43
CA ILE A 379 -22.46 3.95 -14.24
C ILE A 379 -21.94 4.00 -15.67
N ASP A 380 -21.44 2.88 -16.18
CA ASP A 380 -21.00 2.73 -17.56
C ASP A 380 -19.96 3.78 -18.00
N GLY A 381 -19.00 4.09 -17.13
CA GLY A 381 -17.96 5.07 -17.44
C GLY A 381 -18.34 6.53 -17.12
N ILE A 382 -19.57 6.81 -16.69
CA ILE A 382 -20.08 8.16 -16.41
C ILE A 382 -20.51 8.29 -14.95
N GLY A 383 -20.08 9.37 -14.29
CA GLY A 383 -20.51 9.70 -12.94
C GLY A 383 -21.97 10.14 -12.91
N SER A 384 -22.79 9.53 -12.06
CA SER A 384 -24.17 9.92 -11.87
C SER A 384 -24.28 11.31 -11.25
N GLN A 385 -25.44 11.95 -11.43
CA GLN A 385 -25.84 13.02 -10.51
C GLN A 385 -25.86 12.47 -9.08
N PRO A 386 -25.52 13.28 -8.06
CA PRO A 386 -25.69 12.90 -6.67
C PRO A 386 -27.11 12.39 -6.40
N PHE A 387 -27.27 11.42 -5.51
CA PHE A 387 -28.57 10.96 -5.05
C PHE A 387 -28.49 10.38 -3.63
N SER A 388 -29.66 10.11 -3.03
CA SER A 388 -29.81 9.53 -1.70
C SER A 388 -30.13 8.05 -1.77
N ALA A 389 -29.63 7.32 -0.77
CA ALA A 389 -29.89 5.89 -0.64
C ALA A 389 -29.74 5.44 0.82
N LYS A 390 -30.15 4.21 1.09
CA LYS A 390 -29.87 3.51 2.34
C LYS A 390 -29.05 2.26 2.07
N THR A 391 -28.00 2.06 2.83
CA THR A 391 -27.13 0.88 2.70
C THR A 391 -27.85 -0.41 3.09
N LEU A 392 -27.42 -1.53 2.50
CA LEU A 392 -27.95 -2.85 2.83
C LEU A 392 -27.53 -3.26 4.26
N PRO A 393 -28.39 -3.97 5.00
CA PRO A 393 -27.99 -4.57 6.28
C PRO A 393 -26.89 -5.60 6.07
N LYS A 394 -26.22 -6.00 7.16
CA LYS A 394 -25.21 -7.08 7.13
C LYS A 394 -25.82 -8.32 6.44
N ILE A 395 -25.07 -8.91 5.51
CA ILE A 395 -25.46 -10.17 4.87
C ILE A 395 -25.43 -11.26 5.96
N GLU A 396 -26.50 -12.05 6.08
CA GLU A 396 -26.50 -13.17 7.02
C GLU A 396 -25.41 -14.18 6.64
N PRO A 397 -24.57 -14.63 7.59
CA PRO A 397 -23.59 -15.67 7.32
C PRO A 397 -24.25 -16.94 6.78
N PRO A 398 -23.53 -17.74 5.96
CA PRO A 398 -24.00 -19.07 5.57
C PRO A 398 -24.33 -19.94 6.80
N GLU A 399 -25.26 -20.89 6.66
CA GLU A 399 -25.63 -21.81 7.76
C GLU A 399 -24.44 -22.62 8.29
N GLU A 400 -23.51 -22.97 7.39
CA GLU A 400 -22.26 -23.66 7.71
C GLU A 400 -21.07 -22.71 7.51
N SER A 401 -20.32 -22.48 8.58
CA SER A 401 -19.11 -21.65 8.55
C SER A 401 -17.86 -22.52 8.51
N HIS A 402 -16.99 -22.28 7.53
CA HIS A 402 -15.69 -22.94 7.40
C HIS A 402 -14.54 -22.15 8.03
N LYS A 403 -14.84 -21.16 8.87
CA LYS A 403 -13.85 -20.25 9.46
C LYS A 403 -12.68 -20.98 10.14
N ALA A 404 -12.98 -22.00 10.95
CA ALA A 404 -11.94 -22.76 11.65
C ALA A 404 -11.02 -23.49 10.66
N GLU A 405 -11.60 -24.12 9.64
CA GLU A 405 -10.85 -24.80 8.57
C GLU A 405 -9.98 -23.82 7.78
N VAL A 406 -10.51 -22.63 7.46
CA VAL A 406 -9.78 -21.57 6.77
C VAL A 406 -8.53 -21.17 7.55
N ILE A 407 -8.66 -20.93 8.86
CA ILE A 407 -7.53 -20.56 9.71
C ILE A 407 -6.50 -21.69 9.76
N GLU A 408 -6.95 -22.94 9.94
CA GLU A 408 -6.06 -24.10 10.01
C GLU A 408 -5.29 -24.33 8.70
N TYR A 409 -5.98 -24.28 7.56
CA TYR A 409 -5.33 -24.39 6.25
C TYR A 409 -4.38 -23.23 5.98
N SER A 410 -4.76 -22.00 6.32
CA SER A 410 -3.87 -20.83 6.17
C SER A 410 -2.60 -21.00 7.00
N ARG A 411 -2.70 -21.44 8.26
CA ARG A 411 -1.52 -21.74 9.09
C ARG A 411 -0.64 -22.81 8.47
N LYS A 412 -1.23 -23.91 8.00
CA LYS A 412 -0.49 -25.02 7.39
C LYS A 412 0.25 -24.63 6.11
N LEU A 413 -0.32 -23.73 5.31
CA LEU A 413 0.24 -23.33 4.01
C LEU A 413 1.23 -22.18 4.12
N TYR A 414 0.97 -21.19 5.00
CA TYR A 414 1.67 -19.90 4.99
C TYR A 414 2.38 -19.56 6.30
N ALA A 415 2.20 -20.32 7.39
CA ALA A 415 2.87 -20.03 8.64
C ALA A 415 4.09 -20.94 8.87
N GLY A 416 5.12 -20.36 9.49
CA GLY A 416 6.24 -21.13 10.04
C GLY A 416 5.95 -21.61 11.45
N GLU A 417 6.61 -22.68 11.89
CA GLU A 417 6.62 -23.04 13.31
C GLU A 417 7.45 -22.04 14.11
N ARG A 418 6.91 -21.55 15.22
CA ARG A 418 7.56 -20.58 16.11
C ARG A 418 9.00 -20.92 16.46
N GLU A 419 9.30 -22.19 16.76
CA GLU A 419 10.66 -22.63 17.11
C GLU A 419 11.65 -22.47 15.95
N LYS A 420 11.24 -22.80 14.72
CA LYS A 420 12.08 -22.65 13.53
C LYS A 420 12.35 -21.17 13.25
N VAL A 421 11.32 -20.33 13.38
CA VAL A 421 11.45 -18.87 13.20
C VAL A 421 12.37 -18.25 14.24
N ASN A 422 12.26 -18.63 15.51
CA ASN A 422 13.16 -18.13 16.55
C ASN A 422 14.62 -18.51 16.27
N LYS A 423 14.90 -19.75 15.85
CA LYS A 423 16.25 -20.17 15.47
C LYS A 423 16.83 -19.34 14.33
N LEU A 424 16.05 -19.09 13.27
CA LEU A 424 16.46 -18.23 12.15
C LEU A 424 16.80 -16.80 12.63
N VAL A 425 15.97 -16.24 13.50
CA VAL A 425 16.20 -14.91 14.07
C VAL A 425 17.45 -14.89 14.96
N ASP A 426 17.69 -15.92 15.77
CA ASP A 426 18.86 -16.03 16.64
C ASP A 426 20.16 -16.15 15.83
N GLU A 427 20.14 -16.91 14.73
CA GLU A 427 21.27 -17.02 13.80
C GLU A 427 21.64 -15.67 13.17
N LEU A 428 20.65 -14.81 12.87
CA LEU A 428 20.89 -13.45 12.37
C LEU A 428 21.62 -12.56 13.39
N HIS A 429 21.38 -12.78 14.69
CA HIS A 429 22.01 -12.03 15.79
C HIS A 429 23.35 -12.62 16.25
N THR A 430 23.64 -13.87 15.87
CA THR A 430 24.89 -14.52 16.25
C THR A 430 26.05 -13.94 15.42
N PRO A 431 27.10 -13.37 16.04
CA PRO A 431 28.27 -12.89 15.33
C PRO A 431 28.89 -14.05 14.55
N GLN A 432 29.02 -13.93 13.23
CA GLN A 432 29.79 -14.90 12.46
C GLN A 432 31.27 -14.73 12.85
N ASN A 433 31.75 -15.58 13.75
CA ASN A 433 33.17 -15.71 14.01
C ASN A 433 33.85 -16.14 12.69
N ASN A 434 34.61 -15.23 12.08
CA ASN A 434 35.45 -15.58 10.95
C ASN A 434 36.43 -16.68 11.40
N PRO A 435 36.44 -17.87 10.75
CA PRO A 435 37.40 -18.92 11.08
C PRO A 435 38.88 -18.50 10.92
N GLN A 436 39.14 -17.36 10.27
CA GLN A 436 40.49 -16.86 10.00
C GLN A 436 41.16 -16.14 11.18
N GLN A 437 40.46 -15.82 12.27
CA GLN A 437 41.11 -15.19 13.44
C GLN A 437 41.66 -16.19 14.48
N ASN A 438 41.39 -17.50 14.35
CA ASN A 438 41.91 -18.52 15.27
C ASN A 438 43.26 -19.15 14.85
N GLN A 439 43.95 -18.62 13.83
CA GLN A 439 45.28 -19.11 13.42
C GLN A 439 46.46 -18.18 13.77
N GLN A 440 46.25 -17.09 14.53
CA GLN A 440 47.35 -16.23 15.02
C GLN A 440 47.48 -16.23 16.55
N GLY A 441 47.24 -17.39 17.17
CA GLY A 441 47.31 -17.58 18.63
C GLY A 441 48.16 -18.76 19.07
N GLN A 442 49.16 -19.19 18.31
CA GLN A 442 50.16 -20.16 18.78
C GLN A 442 51.57 -19.76 18.36
N LYS A 443 52.12 -18.73 19.02
CA LYS A 443 53.58 -18.58 19.12
C LYS A 443 54.01 -19.22 20.44
N GLN A 444 54.70 -20.34 20.32
CA GLN A 444 55.37 -21.04 21.43
C GLN A 444 56.33 -20.09 22.16
N PRO A 445 56.36 -20.08 23.50
CA PRO A 445 57.43 -19.40 24.23
C PRO A 445 58.73 -20.20 24.08
N GLN A 446 59.74 -19.59 23.45
CA GLN A 446 61.10 -20.11 23.48
C GLN A 446 61.67 -19.99 24.90
N LYS A 447 62.03 -21.14 25.49
CA LYS A 447 62.85 -21.21 26.69
C LYS A 447 64.27 -20.69 26.39
N LYS A 448 64.68 -19.62 27.07
CA LYS A 448 66.09 -19.39 27.42
C LYS A 448 66.15 -19.22 28.93
N GLY A 449 66.85 -20.15 29.60
CA GLY A 449 67.07 -20.11 31.03
C GLY A 449 68.11 -19.05 31.41
N PHE A 450 68.01 -18.56 32.64
CA PHE A 450 69.16 -18.27 33.50
C PHE A 450 68.70 -18.31 34.97
N ASP A 451 69.65 -18.74 35.80
CA ASP A 451 69.51 -19.24 37.16
C ASP A 451 69.14 -18.21 38.24
N ASN A 452 68.24 -18.64 39.13
CA ASN A 452 68.39 -18.75 40.59
C ASN A 452 68.91 -17.54 41.42
N LYS A 453 68.07 -17.02 42.33
CA LYS A 453 68.36 -16.94 43.79
C LYS A 453 67.23 -16.26 44.60
N GLY A 454 66.70 -17.00 45.57
CA GLY A 454 66.26 -16.58 46.92
C GLY A 454 65.05 -15.64 47.03
N GLY A 455 64.05 -15.87 47.87
CA GLY A 455 63.82 -16.86 48.93
C GLY A 455 62.70 -16.34 49.84
N ASN A 456 61.95 -17.28 50.44
CA ASN A 456 61.04 -17.15 51.59
C ASN A 456 59.86 -16.17 51.46
N ASN A 457 58.66 -16.35 52.01
CA ASN A 457 57.92 -17.31 52.85
C ASN A 457 56.52 -16.61 52.93
N ASN A 458 55.34 -17.16 53.20
CA ASN A 458 54.85 -18.43 53.67
C ASN A 458 53.31 -18.31 53.69
N TYR A 459 52.61 -19.45 53.51
CA TYR A 459 51.34 -19.86 54.16
C TYR A 459 50.08 -18.96 54.09
N GLN A 460 48.83 -19.44 53.98
CA GLN A 460 48.24 -20.79 53.97
C GLN A 460 46.76 -20.68 53.54
N ASN A 461 46.24 -21.80 53.01
CA ASN A 461 44.84 -22.13 52.82
C ASN A 461 43.92 -21.83 54.02
N ASN A 462 42.65 -21.50 53.76
CA ASN A 462 41.53 -22.43 53.98
C ASN A 462 40.16 -21.86 53.57
N SER A 463 39.33 -22.73 53.00
CA SER A 463 37.89 -22.58 52.72
C SER A 463 37.04 -23.05 53.94
N PRO A 464 35.71 -23.32 53.84
CA PRO A 464 34.60 -22.36 53.97
C PRO A 464 33.50 -22.83 54.98
N ARG A 465 32.47 -22.01 55.31
CA ARG A 465 31.04 -22.45 55.51
C ARG A 465 30.04 -21.36 56.00
N ASN A 466 28.94 -21.27 55.25
CA ASN A 466 27.48 -21.22 55.56
C ASN A 466 26.81 -20.58 56.80
N ASN A 467 25.66 -19.95 56.46
CA ASN A 467 24.39 -19.69 57.16
C ASN A 467 24.38 -18.72 58.36
N SER A 468 23.50 -17.71 58.44
CA SER A 468 22.03 -17.82 58.56
C SER A 468 21.32 -16.46 58.40
N GLN A 469 20.09 -16.45 57.88
CA GLN A 469 19.04 -15.40 57.95
C GLN A 469 18.28 -15.45 59.32
N PRO A 470 17.20 -14.67 59.59
CA PRO A 470 16.76 -13.30 59.20
C PRO A 470 16.19 -12.48 60.42
N ASP A 471 15.82 -11.19 60.26
CA ASP A 471 14.47 -10.69 60.67
C ASP A 471 14.13 -9.23 60.27
N ASN A 472 12.82 -8.96 60.21
CA ASN A 472 12.04 -7.80 59.77
C ASN A 472 12.14 -6.51 60.61
N ARG A 473 11.83 -5.36 59.99
CA ARG A 473 10.76 -4.39 60.40
C ARG A 473 10.61 -3.20 59.41
N LYS A 474 9.35 -2.90 59.04
CA LYS A 474 8.82 -1.68 58.38
C LYS A 474 8.16 -0.77 59.46
N PRO A 475 7.49 0.36 59.13
CA PRO A 475 7.85 1.54 58.31
C PRO A 475 7.52 2.87 59.05
N ASN A 476 7.79 4.05 58.47
CA ASN A 476 7.11 5.29 58.90
C ASN A 476 6.89 6.32 57.78
N GLN A 477 5.75 7.01 57.84
CA GLN A 477 5.22 8.03 56.91
C GLN A 477 5.36 9.47 57.48
N ASN A 478 5.13 10.45 56.57
CA ASN A 478 4.89 11.91 56.73
C ASN A 478 6.18 12.78 56.80
N ASN A 479 6.34 13.87 56.02
CA ASN A 479 5.44 15.02 55.92
C ASN A 479 5.80 15.97 54.73
N GLN A 480 4.95 16.98 54.57
CA GLN A 480 4.66 17.82 53.40
C GLN A 480 5.58 19.03 53.10
N ASN A 481 5.37 19.59 51.90
CA ASN A 481 5.39 21.01 51.49
C ASN A 481 6.71 21.79 51.40
N TYR A 482 7.02 22.23 50.16
CA TYR A 482 7.51 23.58 49.87
C TYR A 482 6.91 24.10 48.56
N GLN A 483 6.48 25.36 48.58
CA GLN A 483 5.82 26.10 47.51
C GLN A 483 6.70 27.32 47.13
N ARG A 484 6.71 27.65 45.84
CA ARG A 484 6.92 28.98 45.17
C ARG A 484 8.29 29.37 44.58
N GLN A 485 8.15 29.78 43.30
CA GLN A 485 8.78 30.90 42.56
C GLN A 485 10.24 30.78 42.13
N ASP A 486 10.46 30.63 40.82
CA ASP A 486 11.08 31.70 40.01
C ASP A 486 10.95 31.48 38.49
N SER A 487 11.19 32.57 37.77
CA SER A 487 10.56 32.97 36.52
C SER A 487 11.47 32.86 35.29
N GLN A 488 10.83 32.73 34.11
CA GLN A 488 11.16 33.36 32.81
C GLN A 488 12.40 32.92 31.98
N ASN A 489 12.13 32.91 30.67
CA ASN A 489 13.02 32.90 29.49
C ASN A 489 13.52 31.56 28.93
N ASN A 490 12.78 31.03 27.95
CA ASN A 490 13.37 30.77 26.62
C ASN A 490 12.28 30.61 25.55
N GLU A 491 12.12 31.63 24.71
CA GLU A 491 11.33 31.59 23.48
C GLU A 491 12.01 30.66 22.46
N GLN A 492 11.35 29.55 22.12
CA GLN A 492 11.71 28.75 20.95
C GLN A 492 11.06 29.34 19.70
N VAL A 493 11.90 29.71 18.73
CA VAL A 493 11.50 30.13 17.37
C VAL A 493 10.72 28.99 16.70
N ARG A 494 9.39 29.12 16.63
CA ARG A 494 8.53 28.25 15.81
C ARG A 494 8.65 28.65 14.35
N ARG A 495 8.99 27.70 13.48
CA ARG A 495 8.88 27.88 12.02
C ARG A 495 7.41 28.07 11.64
N PRO A 496 7.05 28.97 10.70
CA PRO A 496 5.68 29.12 10.25
C PRO A 496 5.23 27.84 9.52
N LYS A 497 4.01 27.38 9.82
CA LYS A 497 3.32 26.33 9.04
C LYS A 497 3.12 26.82 7.59
N PRO A 498 3.19 25.94 6.57
CA PRO A 498 2.79 26.30 5.21
C PRO A 498 1.31 26.76 5.20
N PRO A 499 0.91 27.65 4.29
CA PRO A 499 -0.48 28.09 4.19
C PRO A 499 -1.39 26.91 3.83
N GLU A 500 -2.43 26.68 4.63
CA GLU A 500 -3.49 25.72 4.33
C GLU A 500 -4.22 26.18 3.06
N LYS A 501 -4.35 25.29 2.07
CA LYS A 501 -5.16 25.55 0.86
C LYS A 501 -6.63 25.71 1.23
N THR A 502 -7.28 26.67 0.59
CA THR A 502 -8.69 27.04 0.85
C THR A 502 -9.66 26.13 0.06
N PRO A 503 -10.95 26.08 0.43
CA PRO A 503 -11.98 25.41 -0.38
C PRO A 503 -12.06 25.89 -1.84
N GLU A 504 -11.60 27.10 -2.13
CA GLU A 504 -11.49 27.62 -3.50
C GLU A 504 -10.39 26.93 -4.31
N ASP A 505 -9.28 26.54 -3.68
CA ASP A 505 -8.19 25.80 -4.34
C ASP A 505 -8.64 24.39 -4.75
N LEU A 506 -9.46 23.74 -3.92
CA LEU A 506 -10.08 22.44 -4.24
C LEU A 506 -11.09 22.57 -5.38
N ARG A 507 -11.92 23.62 -5.38
CA ARG A 507 -12.82 23.92 -6.52
C ARG A 507 -12.06 24.18 -7.81
N ASN A 508 -10.89 24.83 -7.74
CA ASN A 508 -10.03 25.09 -8.89
C ASN A 508 -9.36 23.82 -9.44
N ILE A 509 -9.06 22.84 -8.60
CA ILE A 509 -8.58 21.52 -9.03
C ILE A 509 -9.72 20.75 -9.72
N LEU A 510 -10.90 20.70 -9.09
CA LEU A 510 -12.08 20.01 -9.63
C LEU A 510 -12.56 20.60 -10.96
N SER A 511 -12.51 21.93 -11.12
CA SER A 511 -12.89 22.62 -12.36
C SER A 511 -11.89 22.41 -13.49
N LYS A 512 -10.59 22.31 -13.20
CA LYS A 512 -9.55 21.97 -14.19
C LYS A 512 -9.69 20.55 -14.73
N ILE A 513 -10.17 19.61 -13.92
CA ILE A 513 -10.40 18.22 -14.31
C ILE A 513 -11.67 18.09 -15.16
N SER A 514 -12.75 18.82 -14.82
CA SER A 514 -13.99 18.85 -15.63
C SER A 514 -13.90 19.69 -16.91
N GLY A 515 -12.94 20.61 -17.03
CA GLY A 515 -12.92 21.66 -18.04
C GLY A 515 -12.17 21.36 -19.34
N ASN A 516 -11.59 20.17 -19.52
CA ASN A 516 -10.79 19.88 -20.70
C ASN A 516 -11.64 19.39 -21.89
N GLU A 517 -12.53 20.26 -22.37
CA GLU A 517 -13.00 20.34 -23.76
C GLU A 517 -13.95 21.54 -23.90
N ARG A 518 -13.40 22.67 -24.40
CA ARG A 518 -14.02 23.69 -25.28
C ARG A 518 -13.22 24.99 -25.24
N LYS A 519 -12.50 25.28 -26.33
CA LYS A 519 -12.01 26.62 -26.65
C LYS A 519 -13.12 27.38 -27.36
N GLU A 520 -13.51 28.55 -26.86
CA GLU A 520 -13.93 29.67 -27.69
C GLU A 520 -13.85 31.01 -26.95
N VAL A 521 -13.66 32.07 -27.73
CA VAL A 521 -13.12 33.39 -27.40
C VAL A 521 -14.23 34.45 -27.41
N ALA A 522 -14.29 35.31 -26.40
CA ALA A 522 -14.78 36.70 -26.42
C ALA A 522 -14.55 37.28 -25.01
N GLY A 523 -14.21 38.53 -24.71
CA GLY A 523 -14.16 39.81 -25.41
C GLY A 523 -14.24 40.85 -24.27
N LYS A 524 -13.30 41.79 -24.20
CA LYS A 524 -13.17 42.78 -23.10
C LYS A 524 -14.17 43.92 -23.21
N ASP A 525 -14.61 44.48 -22.08
CA ASP A 525 -14.76 45.94 -21.85
C ASP A 525 -14.73 46.23 -20.32
N VAL A 526 -13.69 46.88 -19.77
CA VAL A 526 -13.48 48.33 -19.53
C VAL A 526 -14.31 48.90 -18.36
N GLN A 527 -13.65 49.20 -17.22
CA GLN A 527 -13.57 50.54 -16.59
C GLN A 527 -12.71 50.53 -15.28
N LYS A 528 -11.91 51.61 -15.14
CA LYS A 528 -11.09 52.08 -13.99
C LYS A 528 -11.90 53.21 -13.28
N PRO A 529 -11.45 53.92 -12.21
CA PRO A 529 -10.34 53.72 -11.24
C PRO A 529 -10.71 54.11 -9.76
N GLU A 530 -9.75 53.98 -8.81
CA GLU A 530 -9.38 54.90 -7.69
C GLU A 530 -8.59 54.08 -6.63
N VAL A 531 -7.32 54.29 -6.21
CA VAL A 531 -6.41 55.41 -5.87
C VAL A 531 -6.35 55.73 -4.35
N LYS A 532 -5.13 55.58 -3.80
CA LYS A 532 -4.55 56.05 -2.50
C LYS A 532 -4.86 55.16 -1.28
N LYS A 533 -3.94 54.92 -0.32
CA LYS A 533 -2.62 55.49 0.00
C LYS A 533 -1.92 54.64 1.07
N SER A 534 -0.61 54.84 1.15
CA SER A 534 0.26 54.85 2.36
C SER A 534 1.26 53.70 2.55
N ILE A 535 2.53 54.09 2.42
CA ILE A 535 3.76 53.53 3.00
C ILE A 535 4.14 54.52 4.14
N PRO A 536 4.83 54.14 5.23
CA PRO A 536 6.32 54.06 5.28
C PRO A 536 6.77 52.87 6.20
N SER A 537 8.02 52.44 6.41
CA SER A 537 9.35 53.05 6.30
C SER A 537 10.43 51.97 6.51
N GLN A 538 11.50 52.04 5.69
CA GLN A 538 12.94 51.89 5.95
C GLN A 538 13.46 51.07 7.17
N GLN A 539 14.45 50.19 6.93
CA GLN A 539 15.87 50.47 7.26
C GLN A 539 16.85 49.42 6.69
N LYS A 540 18.08 49.90 6.47
CA LYS A 540 19.20 49.37 5.66
C LYS A 540 20.03 48.31 6.40
N THR A 541 20.75 47.47 5.67
CA THR A 541 22.21 47.33 5.83
C THR A 541 22.91 46.71 4.62
N ASN A 542 24.23 46.90 4.58
CA ASN A 542 25.13 47.10 3.44
C ASN A 542 25.87 45.84 2.93
N GLN A 543 26.29 45.91 1.66
CA GLN A 543 27.61 45.55 1.04
C GLN A 543 28.13 44.10 1.20
N GLU A 544 28.85 43.44 0.29
CA GLU A 544 29.78 43.79 -0.80
C GLU A 544 30.10 42.44 -1.54
N ILE A 545 30.42 42.31 -2.86
CA ILE A 545 31.79 42.14 -3.42
C ILE A 545 31.73 41.59 -4.88
N LYS A 546 32.45 42.28 -5.80
CA LYS A 546 33.23 41.90 -7.04
C LYS A 546 32.64 41.27 -8.34
N LYS A 547 32.56 42.12 -9.38
CA LYS A 547 33.34 42.20 -10.66
C LYS A 547 33.81 40.95 -11.47
N THR A 548 33.19 40.76 -12.66
CA THR A 548 33.68 40.59 -14.08
C THR A 548 34.72 39.51 -14.49
N PRO A 549 34.75 38.98 -15.76
CA PRO A 549 34.68 39.72 -17.05
C PRO A 549 33.86 39.12 -18.23
N GLN A 550 33.78 39.95 -19.28
CA GLN A 550 33.04 39.90 -20.56
C GLN A 550 33.58 38.89 -21.61
N THR A 551 32.73 38.51 -22.57
CA THR A 551 33.08 38.33 -24.00
C THR A 551 31.86 38.58 -24.90
N ASP A 552 32.14 39.02 -26.14
CA ASP A 552 31.33 39.80 -27.07
C ASP A 552 30.18 39.08 -27.82
N SER A 553 29.09 39.83 -28.11
CA SER A 553 28.53 40.02 -29.47
C SER A 553 27.24 40.86 -29.43
N LYS A 554 27.09 41.78 -30.40
CA LYS A 554 25.97 42.74 -30.57
C LYS A 554 24.83 42.15 -31.45
N PRO A 555 23.65 42.81 -31.52
CA PRO A 555 22.33 42.16 -31.58
C PRO A 555 21.68 42.13 -32.98
N VAL A 556 20.66 41.26 -33.16
CA VAL A 556 19.75 41.29 -34.31
C VAL A 556 18.30 41.38 -33.82
N ASP A 557 17.57 42.31 -34.41
CA ASP A 557 16.28 42.87 -34.03
C ASP A 557 15.10 42.03 -34.59
N LEU A 558 14.36 41.35 -33.70
CA LEU A 558 13.19 40.52 -34.02
C LEU A 558 11.96 41.32 -34.47
N ARG A 559 11.99 42.66 -34.41
CA ARG A 559 10.84 43.50 -34.81
C ARG A 559 10.68 43.62 -36.32
N GLN A 560 11.75 43.44 -37.09
CA GLN A 560 11.69 43.51 -38.55
C GLN A 560 11.08 42.23 -39.18
N ALA A 561 11.21 41.07 -38.52
CA ALA A 561 10.73 39.78 -39.04
C ALA A 561 9.22 39.55 -38.82
N LEU A 562 8.58 40.32 -37.93
CA LEU A 562 7.15 40.19 -37.61
C LEU A 562 6.25 41.15 -38.40
N ALA A 563 6.81 42.21 -38.99
CA ALA A 563 6.07 43.18 -39.77
C ALA A 563 5.63 42.64 -41.16
N ASP A 564 6.47 41.80 -41.79
CA ASP A 564 6.21 41.27 -43.14
C ASP A 564 5.13 40.17 -43.20
N VAL A 565 4.76 39.58 -42.06
CA VAL A 565 3.75 38.51 -41.99
C VAL A 565 2.34 39.07 -41.78
N LEU A 566 2.22 40.28 -41.21
CA LEU A 566 0.94 40.90 -40.86
C LEU A 566 0.30 41.71 -42.00
N GLU A 567 1.01 41.97 -43.10
CA GLU A 567 0.50 42.81 -44.19
C GLU A 567 -0.24 42.03 -45.31
N LYS A 568 -0.30 40.68 -45.23
CA LYS A 568 -0.88 39.83 -46.29
C LYS A 568 -2.25 39.21 -46.01
N ALA A 569 -2.93 39.59 -44.93
CA ALA A 569 -4.21 38.98 -44.58
C ALA A 569 -5.26 39.98 -44.05
N SER A 570 -5.77 40.88 -44.90
CA SER A 570 -7.15 41.39 -44.81
C SER A 570 -7.51 42.42 -45.89
N LYS A 571 -8.40 42.03 -46.81
CA LYS A 571 -9.48 42.84 -47.40
C LYS A 571 -10.69 41.90 -47.55
N PRO A 572 -11.94 42.28 -47.22
CA PRO A 572 -12.80 42.93 -48.24
C PRO A 572 -13.91 43.87 -47.68
N ALA A 573 -14.75 44.35 -48.61
CA ALA A 573 -15.73 45.43 -48.54
C ALA A 573 -17.20 45.00 -48.27
N GLU A 574 -17.95 45.94 -47.68
CA GLU A 574 -19.36 46.37 -47.86
C GLU A 574 -20.52 45.43 -48.35
N SER A 575 -21.51 45.31 -47.45
CA SER A 575 -22.93 45.76 -47.58
C SER A 575 -24.09 44.85 -48.09
N LYS A 576 -25.22 45.01 -47.36
CA LYS A 576 -26.67 44.94 -47.71
C LYS A 576 -27.54 43.68 -47.46
N GLU A 577 -28.41 43.87 -46.46
CA GLU A 577 -29.89 43.80 -46.47
C GLU A 577 -30.70 42.52 -46.79
N GLN A 578 -31.43 42.08 -45.73
CA GLN A 578 -32.89 41.92 -45.61
C GLN A 578 -33.67 40.69 -46.15
N LYS A 579 -34.21 39.97 -45.15
CA LYS A 579 -35.64 39.62 -44.89
C LYS A 579 -36.36 38.51 -45.67
N LYS A 580 -37.09 37.73 -44.83
CA LYS A 580 -38.42 37.10 -45.01
C LYS A 580 -38.44 35.73 -45.72
N ILE A 581 -39.31 34.77 -45.40
CA ILE A 581 -40.27 34.42 -44.32
C ILE A 581 -40.92 33.09 -44.79
N ASP A 582 -41.42 32.27 -43.85
CA ASP A 582 -42.46 31.23 -43.99
C ASP A 582 -42.19 29.94 -44.80
N THR A 583 -42.83 28.78 -44.56
CA THR A 583 -43.63 28.21 -43.46
C THR A 583 -43.94 26.75 -43.85
N ALA A 584 -43.87 25.87 -42.85
CA ALA A 584 -44.61 24.63 -42.59
C ALA A 584 -44.89 23.53 -43.66
N GLN A 585 -44.93 22.33 -43.07
CA GLN A 585 -45.99 21.31 -43.13
C GLN A 585 -45.74 20.00 -43.89
N GLU A 586 -45.54 18.98 -43.06
CA GLU A 586 -46.25 17.69 -43.00
C GLU A 586 -46.13 16.64 -44.13
N ILE A 587 -45.50 15.53 -43.72
CA ILE A 587 -45.76 14.09 -43.93
C ILE A 587 -47.04 13.74 -44.74
N PRO A 588 -47.02 12.63 -45.52
CA PRO A 588 -47.57 11.40 -44.94
C PRO A 588 -46.84 10.09 -45.33
N HIS A 589 -46.98 9.11 -44.43
CA HIS A 589 -46.84 7.67 -44.66
C HIS A 589 -47.80 7.15 -45.75
N ILE A 590 -47.48 6.03 -46.40
CA ILE A 590 -48.27 4.77 -46.38
C ILE A 590 -47.61 3.68 -47.28
N SER A 591 -47.86 2.45 -46.82
CA SER A 591 -47.49 1.08 -47.17
C SER A 591 -47.83 0.54 -48.57
N GLU A 592 -47.14 -0.52 -49.03
CA GLU A 592 -47.64 -1.92 -49.13
C GLU A 592 -46.82 -2.84 -50.08
N SER A 593 -46.52 -4.05 -49.57
CA SER A 593 -46.57 -5.41 -50.19
C SER A 593 -46.00 -5.74 -51.59
N ARG A 594 -45.16 -6.82 -51.67
CA ARG A 594 -45.47 -8.14 -52.31
C ARG A 594 -44.22 -9.00 -52.68
N GLN A 595 -44.26 -10.26 -52.22
CA GLN A 595 -43.97 -11.56 -52.89
C GLN A 595 -42.60 -11.93 -53.54
N SER A 596 -41.97 -12.95 -52.91
CA SER A 596 -41.39 -14.23 -53.41
C SER A 596 -40.57 -14.34 -54.72
N SER A 597 -39.39 -14.99 -54.63
CA SER A 597 -38.98 -16.12 -55.50
C SER A 597 -37.71 -16.83 -55.00
N GLU A 598 -37.69 -18.17 -55.10
CA GLU A 598 -36.54 -19.06 -54.90
C GLU A 598 -35.62 -19.08 -56.14
N THR A 599 -34.31 -19.31 -55.96
CA THR A 599 -33.49 -20.37 -56.61
C THR A 599 -31.97 -20.20 -56.35
N LYS A 600 -31.27 -21.33 -56.08
CA LYS A 600 -29.79 -21.51 -55.97
C LYS A 600 -29.13 -21.64 -57.39
N PRO A 601 -27.83 -22.04 -57.52
CA PRO A 601 -26.53 -21.39 -57.24
C PRO A 601 -25.67 -21.32 -58.57
N PRO A 602 -24.34 -21.05 -58.59
CA PRO A 602 -23.34 -22.12 -58.37
C PRO A 602 -21.95 -21.70 -57.81
N VAL A 603 -21.13 -22.71 -57.50
CA VAL A 603 -19.71 -22.68 -57.10
C VAL A 603 -18.82 -23.18 -58.26
N ARG A 604 -17.62 -22.60 -58.45
CA ARG A 604 -16.44 -23.15 -59.20
C ARG A 604 -15.16 -22.53 -58.61
N LYS A 605 -14.25 -23.26 -57.95
CA LYS A 605 -13.14 -24.15 -58.41
C LYS A 605 -12.14 -23.51 -59.41
N VAL A 606 -10.86 -23.46 -59.03
CA VAL A 606 -9.69 -23.95 -59.81
C VAL A 606 -8.58 -24.46 -58.87
N VAL A 607 -7.91 -25.52 -59.32
CA VAL A 607 -6.87 -26.41 -58.76
C VAL A 607 -5.62 -26.33 -59.66
N VAL A 608 -4.40 -26.60 -59.16
CA VAL A 608 -3.27 -27.36 -59.82
C VAL A 608 -2.30 -27.77 -58.68
N GLU A 609 -2.16 -29.05 -58.25
CA GLU A 609 -1.25 -30.15 -58.72
C GLU A 609 0.26 -29.90 -58.44
N SER A 610 1.18 -30.86 -58.17
CA SER A 610 1.22 -32.24 -57.66
C SER A 610 2.71 -32.71 -57.61
N GLN A 611 3.07 -33.69 -56.76
CA GLN A 611 4.08 -34.80 -56.92
C GLN A 611 4.54 -35.29 -55.51
N ARG A 612 4.13 -36.45 -54.97
CA ARG A 612 4.42 -37.90 -55.19
C ARG A 612 5.79 -38.46 -54.73
N ARG A 613 5.78 -39.30 -53.67
CA ARG A 613 6.16 -40.75 -53.58
C ARG A 613 6.25 -41.17 -52.10
N MET A 614 5.37 -42.04 -51.58
CA MET A 614 5.52 -43.51 -51.37
C MET A 614 6.80 -43.91 -50.60
N VAL A 615 6.74 -44.64 -49.46
CA VAL A 615 6.53 -46.11 -49.36
C VAL A 615 6.05 -46.54 -47.94
N SER A 616 5.40 -47.70 -47.92
CA SER A 616 4.72 -48.53 -46.91
C SER A 616 5.52 -49.18 -45.75
N GLY A 617 4.79 -49.70 -44.74
CA GLY A 617 5.15 -50.88 -43.90
C GLY A 617 5.01 -50.61 -42.38
N SER A 618 3.96 -51.07 -41.69
CA SER A 618 3.75 -52.41 -41.07
C SER A 618 4.17 -52.51 -39.60
N VAL A 619 3.15 -52.71 -38.76
CA VAL A 619 3.04 -53.37 -37.43
C VAL A 619 4.23 -54.25 -36.98
N ASN A 620 4.79 -54.05 -35.77
CA ASN A 620 4.59 -54.86 -34.53
C ASN A 620 5.57 -54.50 -33.38
N THR A 621 5.06 -54.64 -32.14
CA THR A 621 5.69 -54.97 -30.83
C THR A 621 7.20 -54.76 -30.58
N ASP A 622 7.55 -54.00 -29.53
CA ASP A 622 8.21 -54.52 -28.31
C ASP A 622 8.64 -53.41 -27.32
N THR A 623 8.35 -53.66 -26.04
CA THR A 623 8.91 -53.03 -24.81
C THR A 623 10.44 -53.09 -24.77
N PRO A 624 11.16 -52.20 -24.04
CA PRO A 624 11.34 -52.42 -22.59
C PRO A 624 11.56 -51.18 -21.66
N THR A 625 11.06 -51.36 -20.43
CA THR A 625 11.67 -51.04 -19.10
C THR A 625 12.03 -49.60 -18.69
N ASP A 626 11.26 -49.12 -17.71
CA ASP A 626 11.67 -48.68 -16.37
C ASP A 626 12.88 -47.77 -16.18
N LYS A 627 12.59 -46.56 -15.66
CA LYS A 627 13.17 -46.07 -14.39
C LYS A 627 12.20 -45.07 -13.74
N GLU A 628 11.60 -45.53 -12.66
CA GLU A 628 10.84 -44.74 -11.69
C GLU A 628 11.76 -43.74 -10.96
N ASP A 629 11.32 -42.50 -10.80
CA ASP A 629 11.68 -41.66 -9.65
C ASP A 629 10.38 -41.27 -8.93
N LYS A 630 10.24 -41.80 -7.72
CA LYS A 630 9.09 -41.64 -6.82
C LYS A 630 9.25 -40.38 -5.99
N ASN A 631 8.20 -39.54 -5.93
CA ASN A 631 8.02 -38.54 -4.88
C ASN A 631 6.58 -38.72 -4.32
N PRO A 632 6.37 -39.01 -3.03
CA PRO A 632 5.06 -39.43 -2.53
C PRO A 632 4.19 -38.24 -2.14
N SER A 633 3.07 -38.08 -2.86
CA SER A 633 1.93 -37.27 -2.44
C SER A 633 1.15 -38.00 -1.34
N SER A 634 1.12 -37.46 -0.13
CA SER A 634 0.24 -37.93 0.94
C SER A 634 -1.18 -37.37 0.76
N SER A 635 -2.05 -38.13 0.10
CA SER A 635 -3.51 -37.94 0.19
C SER A 635 -4.00 -38.54 1.51
N LEU A 636 -4.29 -37.70 2.50
CA LEU A 636 -5.02 -38.11 3.70
C LEU A 636 -6.52 -38.02 3.40
N ASP A 637 -7.20 -39.14 3.60
CA ASP A 637 -8.62 -39.32 3.32
C ASP A 637 -9.49 -38.60 4.36
N LEU A 638 -10.52 -37.89 3.90
CA LEU A 638 -11.49 -37.16 4.74
C LEU A 638 -12.20 -38.08 5.76
N ALA A 639 -12.25 -39.39 5.48
CA ALA A 639 -12.81 -40.38 6.38
C ALA A 639 -11.91 -40.63 7.62
N GLU A 640 -10.59 -40.49 7.48
CA GLU A 640 -9.63 -40.79 8.54
C GLU A 640 -9.59 -39.67 9.59
N ILE A 641 -9.79 -38.42 9.17
CA ILE A 641 -9.88 -37.24 10.05
C ILE A 641 -11.21 -37.21 10.83
N LYS A 642 -12.34 -37.58 10.19
CA LYS A 642 -13.63 -37.75 10.89
C LYS A 642 -13.58 -38.84 11.97
N ARG A 643 -12.62 -39.78 11.87
CA ARG A 643 -12.38 -40.82 12.87
C ARG A 643 -11.56 -40.31 14.05
N MET A 644 -10.57 -39.44 13.79
CA MET A 644 -9.76 -38.79 14.83
C MET A 644 -10.58 -37.81 15.69
N LEU A 645 -11.52 -37.06 15.09
CA LEU A 645 -12.36 -36.11 15.83
C LEU A 645 -13.36 -36.78 16.80
N ARG A 646 -13.73 -38.05 16.58
CA ARG A 646 -14.63 -38.79 17.49
C ARG A 646 -13.92 -39.36 18.72
N HIS A 647 -12.58 -39.40 18.74
CA HIS A 647 -11.84 -39.92 19.90
C HIS A 647 -11.54 -38.86 20.98
N ASN A 648 -11.74 -37.58 20.69
CA ASN A 648 -11.49 -36.49 21.65
C ASN A 648 -12.72 -36.03 22.45
N GLU A 649 -13.91 -36.61 22.25
CA GLU A 649 -15.10 -36.23 23.03
C GLU A 649 -15.35 -37.07 24.29
N ASN A 650 -14.48 -38.05 24.61
CA ASN A 650 -14.70 -39.00 25.71
C ASN A 650 -13.78 -38.87 26.95
N GLU A 651 -13.06 -37.75 27.11
CA GLU A 651 -12.39 -37.44 28.38
C GLU A 651 -13.01 -36.23 29.06
N LYS A 652 -14.20 -36.43 29.67
CA LYS A 652 -14.66 -35.61 30.78
C LYS A 652 -14.12 -36.20 32.08
N SER A 653 -13.23 -35.48 32.76
CA SER A 653 -12.94 -35.71 34.18
C SER A 653 -13.88 -34.87 35.05
N PRO A 654 -14.44 -35.43 36.14
CA PRO A 654 -15.25 -34.72 37.11
C PRO A 654 -14.34 -34.04 38.14
N PHE A 655 -14.67 -32.84 38.63
CA PHE A 655 -14.50 -32.39 40.02
C PHE A 655 -15.07 -30.97 40.17
N ASN A 656 -15.69 -30.75 41.33
CA ASN A 656 -16.48 -29.60 41.79
C ASN A 656 -15.95 -28.20 41.45
#